data_AF-A0A9Q4D2E9-F1
#
_entry.id   AF-A0A9Q4D2E9-F1
#
_cell.length_a   1.000
_cell.length_b   1.000
_cell.length_c   1.000
_cell.angle_alpha   90.00
_cell.angle_beta   90.00
_cell.angle_gamma   90.00
#
_symmetry.space_group_name_H-M   'P 1'
#
loop_
_entity.id
_entity.type
_entity.pdbx_description
1 polymer ?
#
loop_
_entity_poly.entity_id
_entity_poly.type
_entity_poly.pdbx_seq_one_letter_code
_entity_poly.pdbx_strand_id
1 'polypeptide(L)'
;MTTEQNSSASFPQLISAWLPSQRWFPVRGPFDLHRVGGIRLAASREDVQLQLQVVTAGRDDDTVTLSVPVAIRQEPLEGGDSALIGRWDTASGSRWVYDGTHDPEFVAAWLEMMRRQLPTADRRSEGHAYAGFDEWPAFHADTLRARLLQGEQSNTSVVVEAGPGTLILKFFRVLAAGANPDVEIGLALSAAGSSEVPVTYGSVTAGWRATPDEWVSGQACVLREFITGSRDAWRVATEAAGAGEDFLAEATGIGEATGRLHLALAEALGTRSVPTGTGRTPQVLSELAARIEWGWREAATTVGEDLADRVEQVVTSLRSADAASGLPPLQRIHADYHLGQVLASETGGTTRWTVLDFEGEPLREAEERSGWDLRLRDVVGMLRSFDYAGALAGTPEWTAGTQRAFLEGYGRTVGEPVDTASTVFTALLLDKALYETVYELRHRPDWVEVPAAAVRRALGRGASSAGTVAGTPTRDTVETVIEGEPQEDTMHAENTESTTPGAAAPAAAPSTGAAAGGTGSSTSLEVRAEVLTAVAHGRYHQPHEVLGAHLDDAGTVTFRVLRPMAEEVSVRTDDGTVIPLRHEREGIWVGTMPATHAGQVPGYRILVSFPGMDATEQDDPYRYLPTVGELDQHLFREGRHETLWTVLGSRVRHYSSPQGEITGTSFAVWAPNAQAVRVKGDFNGWDGHQHAMRSLGDSGIWEIFVPGIGAGTVYKYAILGHDGHWRDKADPMARWTEVPPATGSRVDDSRYAFGDQDWMEQRARTDPHDGPMSIYEVHAGSWRPGLSYREMAEQLVEYVSWQGFTHVEFMPVAEHPFGGSWGYQVSGYYAPTSRFGTPDDFKYLVDRLHQAGIGVLLDWVPAHFPKDEWALAKFDGTPLYEYADPRKGEHPDWGTLVFDYGRTEVRNFLVANALYWLEEFHIDGLRVDAVASMLYLDYSREDGEWIPNIHGGNHNLEAISFLQEATATAYKRNPGTVMVAEESTAFSGVTAPTDQDGLGFGLKWNMGWMHDSLQYMSEDPVNRRWHHNEMTFSLVYAWSENFVLPLSHDEVVHGKGSLLRKMPGDRWQQLASLRAYYGFMWAHPGKQLLFMGSEFGQESEWKESHGLDWWLTENLQHKGLMKAVRDLNMVYRNAPELWSQDNDPAGFQWIDQNDGDRNLFSFIRWSAPGADGADGEEARPLVCVTNFAGHPHYDVRLGLPVAGEWEEVLNTDAETYGGSGVGNVGPIRAAEEHWHGQPASAVVVVPPLATVFFRPVG
;
A
#
# COMPACT_ATOMS: atom_id res chain seq x y z
N MET A 1 43.15 -37.10 7.84
CA MET A 1 42.72 -37.83 6.64
C MET A 1 41.27 -38.25 6.81
N THR A 2 40.35 -37.42 6.33
CA THR A 2 39.07 -37.79 5.70
C THR A 2 38.62 -36.51 4.98
N THR A 3 38.68 -36.56 3.66
CA THR A 3 38.29 -35.54 2.69
C THR A 3 36.78 -35.37 2.70
N GLU A 4 36.26 -34.20 3.06
CA GLU A 4 34.93 -33.78 2.60
C GLU A 4 35.11 -33.00 1.30
N GLN A 5 34.64 -33.63 0.22
CA GLN A 5 34.61 -33.10 -1.13
C GLN A 5 33.57 -31.99 -1.18
N ASN A 6 33.94 -30.82 -1.72
CA ASN A 6 32.99 -29.89 -2.32
C ASN A 6 32.17 -30.68 -3.36
N SER A 7 30.94 -31.07 -3.02
CA SER A 7 30.03 -31.62 -4.02
C SER A 7 29.55 -30.44 -4.87
N SER A 8 30.14 -30.27 -6.05
CA SER A 8 29.56 -29.43 -7.10
C SER A 8 28.09 -29.81 -7.26
N ALA A 9 27.18 -28.84 -7.20
CA ALA A 9 25.75 -29.10 -7.38
C ALA A 9 25.55 -29.84 -8.71
N SER A 10 24.86 -30.98 -8.64
CA SER A 10 24.49 -31.72 -9.84
C SER A 10 23.52 -30.90 -10.70
N PHE A 11 23.50 -31.14 -12.01
CA PHE A 11 22.63 -30.41 -12.94
C PHE A 11 21.14 -30.37 -12.51
N PRO A 12 20.53 -31.45 -11.98
CA PRO A 12 19.17 -31.39 -11.42
C PRO A 12 19.04 -30.52 -10.17
N GLN A 13 20.07 -30.47 -9.31
CA GLN A 13 20.06 -29.63 -8.11
C GLN A 13 20.08 -28.14 -8.47
N LEU A 14 20.81 -27.75 -9.53
CA LEU A 14 20.81 -26.38 -10.05
C LEU A 14 19.40 -25.95 -10.49
N ILE A 15 18.74 -26.79 -11.29
CA ILE A 15 17.37 -26.51 -11.75
C ILE A 15 16.40 -26.48 -10.56
N SER A 16 16.51 -27.42 -9.62
CA SER A 16 15.65 -27.48 -8.42
C SER A 16 15.79 -26.26 -7.52
N ALA A 17 16.99 -25.68 -7.41
CA ALA A 17 17.23 -24.47 -6.63
C ALA A 17 16.74 -23.21 -7.35
N TRP A 18 16.80 -23.22 -8.68
CA TRP A 18 16.38 -22.08 -9.51
C TRP A 18 14.85 -21.96 -9.65
N LEU A 19 14.13 -23.08 -9.84
CA LEU A 19 12.68 -23.09 -10.10
C LEU A 19 11.84 -22.26 -9.10
N PRO A 20 12.06 -22.33 -7.76
CA PRO A 20 11.28 -21.55 -6.79
C PRO A 20 11.40 -20.04 -6.92
N SER A 21 12.47 -19.54 -7.55
CA SER A 21 12.66 -18.10 -7.79
C SER A 21 11.85 -17.56 -8.97
N GLN A 22 11.24 -18.46 -9.75
CA GLN A 22 10.57 -18.11 -11.00
C GLN A 22 9.08 -17.85 -10.77
N ARG A 23 8.58 -16.71 -11.26
CA ARG A 23 7.17 -16.31 -11.09
C ARG A 23 6.16 -17.30 -11.67
N TRP A 24 6.54 -18.00 -12.74
CA TRP A 24 5.70 -18.99 -13.44
C TRP A 24 5.71 -20.38 -12.79
N PHE A 25 6.49 -20.60 -11.72
CA PHE A 25 6.57 -21.90 -11.06
C PHE A 25 5.40 -22.11 -10.09
N PRO A 26 4.52 -23.10 -10.31
CA PRO A 26 3.25 -23.20 -9.57
C PRO A 26 3.34 -23.99 -8.26
N VAL A 27 4.44 -24.70 -8.00
CA VAL A 27 4.56 -25.58 -6.83
C VAL A 27 5.00 -24.80 -5.60
N ARG A 28 4.23 -24.87 -4.51
CA ARG A 28 4.55 -24.21 -3.24
C ARG A 28 5.17 -25.22 -2.26
N GLY A 29 6.26 -24.82 -1.61
CA GLY A 29 6.97 -25.67 -0.63
C GLY A 29 7.94 -26.68 -1.26
N PRO A 30 8.47 -27.63 -0.48
CA PRO A 30 9.44 -28.61 -0.98
C PRO A 30 8.83 -29.58 -2.01
N PHE A 31 9.57 -29.93 -3.07
CA PHE A 31 9.12 -30.78 -4.18
C PHE A 31 10.23 -31.72 -4.67
N ASP A 32 9.83 -32.82 -5.33
CA ASP A 32 10.74 -33.70 -6.04
C ASP A 32 10.80 -33.32 -7.52
N LEU A 33 12.00 -33.39 -8.12
CA LEU A 33 12.23 -33.02 -9.52
C LEU A 33 12.71 -34.23 -10.33
N HIS A 34 11.95 -34.61 -11.36
CA HIS A 34 12.32 -35.73 -12.24
C HIS A 34 12.34 -35.31 -13.70
N ARG A 35 13.43 -35.64 -14.41
CA ARG A 35 13.50 -35.42 -15.86
C ARG A 35 12.69 -36.48 -16.60
N VAL A 36 11.69 -36.05 -17.35
CA VAL A 36 10.77 -36.94 -18.10
C VAL A 36 10.88 -36.79 -19.63
N GLY A 37 11.58 -35.77 -20.11
CA GLY A 37 11.77 -35.53 -21.54
C GLY A 37 12.75 -34.40 -21.85
N GLY A 38 12.79 -33.98 -23.10
CA GLY A 38 13.57 -32.82 -23.54
C GLY A 38 13.99 -32.84 -25.00
N ILE A 39 14.41 -31.67 -25.48
CA ILE A 39 14.89 -31.42 -26.84
C ILE A 39 16.35 -31.01 -26.76
N ARG A 40 17.21 -31.53 -27.64
CA ARG A 40 18.56 -31.00 -27.85
C ARG A 40 18.61 -30.31 -29.20
N LEU A 41 19.09 -29.08 -29.24
CA LEU A 41 19.21 -28.29 -30.45
C LEU A 41 20.67 -28.28 -30.93
N ALA A 42 20.85 -28.03 -32.21
CA ALA A 42 22.16 -27.71 -32.75
C ALA A 42 22.49 -26.25 -32.44
N ALA A 43 23.59 -26.00 -31.74
CA ALA A 43 24.16 -24.67 -31.57
C ALA A 43 25.01 -24.29 -32.79
N SER A 44 25.15 -23.00 -33.07
CA SER A 44 26.03 -22.53 -34.14
C SER A 44 27.51 -22.55 -33.71
N ARG A 45 27.75 -22.49 -32.39
CA ARG A 45 29.07 -22.53 -31.77
C ARG A 45 29.34 -23.85 -31.04
N GLU A 46 30.57 -24.37 -31.10
CA GLU A 46 30.96 -25.63 -30.45
C GLU A 46 31.05 -25.52 -28.91
N ASP A 47 31.17 -24.31 -28.38
CA ASP A 47 31.26 -24.02 -26.96
C ASP A 47 29.89 -23.85 -26.27
N VAL A 48 28.80 -23.99 -27.01
CA VAL A 48 27.42 -23.84 -26.52
C VAL A 48 26.65 -25.14 -26.71
N GLN A 49 25.92 -25.56 -25.68
CA GLN A 49 24.96 -26.67 -25.75
C GLN A 49 23.57 -26.16 -25.41
N LEU A 50 22.62 -26.41 -26.30
CA LEU A 50 21.27 -25.88 -26.22
C LEU A 50 20.28 -27.02 -26.02
N GLN A 51 19.43 -26.91 -25.02
CA GLN A 51 18.44 -27.94 -24.73
C GLN A 51 17.19 -27.40 -24.03
N LEU A 52 16.04 -27.98 -24.34
CA LEU A 52 14.84 -27.89 -23.50
C LEU A 52 14.83 -29.10 -22.57
N GLN A 53 14.75 -28.88 -21.26
CA GLN A 53 14.47 -29.93 -20.29
C GLN A 53 12.96 -30.01 -20.07
N VAL A 54 12.39 -31.22 -20.11
CA VAL A 54 11.03 -31.45 -19.63
C VAL A 54 11.12 -32.23 -18.33
N VAL A 55 10.58 -31.62 -17.26
CA VAL A 55 10.70 -32.11 -15.89
C VAL A 55 9.33 -32.17 -15.22
N THR A 56 9.11 -33.12 -14.31
CA THR A 56 7.99 -33.09 -13.39
C THR A 56 8.44 -32.54 -12.04
N ALA A 57 7.61 -31.69 -11.44
CA ALA A 57 7.82 -31.11 -10.11
C ALA A 57 6.56 -31.29 -9.26
N GLY A 58 6.69 -31.82 -8.04
CA GLY A 58 5.57 -31.99 -7.11
C GLY A 58 5.85 -33.01 -6.00
N ARG A 59 4.82 -33.38 -5.24
CA ARG A 59 4.85 -34.47 -4.24
C ARG A 59 3.60 -35.32 -4.39
N ASP A 60 3.75 -36.63 -4.20
CA ASP A 60 2.67 -37.62 -4.31
C ASP A 60 1.95 -37.53 -5.68
N ASP A 61 0.62 -37.54 -5.72
CA ASP A 61 -0.19 -37.53 -6.95
C ASP A 61 -0.35 -36.12 -7.58
N ASP A 62 0.13 -35.06 -6.92
CA ASP A 62 -0.02 -33.67 -7.38
C ASP A 62 1.29 -33.16 -7.99
N THR A 63 1.50 -33.45 -9.27
CA THR A 63 2.71 -33.09 -10.02
C THR A 63 2.39 -32.26 -11.26
N VAL A 64 3.23 -31.26 -11.53
CA VAL A 64 3.15 -30.44 -12.74
C VAL A 64 4.29 -30.80 -13.70
N THR A 65 4.01 -30.80 -15.00
CA THR A 65 5.05 -30.96 -16.03
C THR A 65 5.52 -29.60 -16.50
N LEU A 66 6.82 -29.36 -16.45
CA LEU A 66 7.45 -28.07 -16.75
C LEU A 66 8.41 -28.17 -17.93
N SER A 67 8.50 -27.08 -18.70
CA SER A 67 9.50 -26.87 -19.73
C SER A 67 10.55 -25.87 -19.23
N VAL A 68 11.82 -26.28 -19.26
CA VAL A 68 12.96 -25.49 -18.79
C VAL A 68 13.98 -25.37 -19.93
N PRO A 69 13.93 -24.28 -20.72
CA PRO A 69 14.95 -23.90 -21.69
C PRO A 69 16.31 -23.71 -21.00
N VAL A 70 17.36 -24.32 -21.54
CA VAL A 70 18.70 -24.25 -20.96
C VAL A 70 19.75 -24.03 -22.06
N ALA A 71 20.60 -23.02 -21.85
CA ALA A 71 21.83 -22.83 -22.58
C ALA A 71 23.03 -23.13 -21.65
N ILE A 72 23.90 -24.05 -22.06
CA ILE A 72 25.11 -24.42 -21.32
C ILE A 72 26.31 -23.92 -22.11
N ARG A 73 27.14 -23.07 -21.53
CA ARG A 73 28.28 -22.44 -22.20
C ARG A 73 29.62 -22.77 -21.54
N GLN A 74 30.70 -22.75 -22.32
CA GLN A 74 32.09 -22.78 -21.81
C GLN A 74 32.64 -21.42 -21.42
N GLU A 75 31.93 -20.34 -21.75
CA GLU A 75 32.25 -18.96 -21.38
C GLU A 75 30.96 -18.28 -20.92
N PRO A 76 31.02 -17.31 -20.01
CA PRO A 76 29.82 -16.61 -19.55
C PRO A 76 29.13 -15.87 -20.70
N LEU A 77 27.80 -15.81 -20.65
CA LEU A 77 26.98 -15.00 -21.57
C LEU A 77 27.08 -13.52 -21.14
N GLU A 78 27.52 -12.66 -22.05
CA GLU A 78 27.58 -11.22 -21.84
C GLU A 78 26.18 -10.66 -21.54
N GLY A 79 26.02 -9.94 -20.43
CA GLY A 79 24.72 -9.42 -19.96
C GLY A 79 23.72 -10.50 -19.48
N GLY A 80 24.18 -11.74 -19.27
CA GLY A 80 23.33 -12.88 -18.92
C GLY A 80 23.11 -13.12 -17.42
N ASP A 81 23.51 -12.21 -16.54
CA ASP A 81 23.53 -12.43 -15.09
C ASP A 81 22.14 -12.73 -14.51
N SER A 82 21.11 -12.00 -14.97
CA SER A 82 19.72 -12.24 -14.56
C SER A 82 19.15 -13.57 -15.05
N ALA A 83 19.80 -14.21 -16.03
CA ALA A 83 19.40 -15.47 -16.62
C ALA A 83 20.21 -16.66 -16.09
N LEU A 84 21.19 -16.44 -15.22
CA LEU A 84 22.10 -17.49 -14.75
C LEU A 84 21.36 -18.46 -13.81
N ILE A 85 21.23 -19.71 -14.23
CA ILE A 85 20.71 -20.81 -13.40
C ILE A 85 21.81 -21.28 -12.42
N GLY A 86 23.06 -21.27 -12.86
CA GLY A 86 24.22 -21.55 -12.00
C GLY A 86 25.41 -22.12 -12.76
N ARG A 87 26.43 -22.56 -12.01
CA ARG A 87 27.63 -23.21 -12.55
C ARG A 87 27.58 -24.71 -12.33
N TRP A 88 27.80 -25.46 -13.40
CA TRP A 88 27.82 -26.92 -13.38
C TRP A 88 29.22 -27.44 -13.66
N ASP A 89 29.86 -28.03 -12.65
CA ASP A 89 31.17 -28.65 -12.81
C ASP A 89 31.04 -30.05 -13.43
N THR A 90 31.74 -30.23 -14.54
CA THR A 90 31.84 -31.51 -15.25
C THR A 90 33.28 -32.01 -15.22
N ALA A 91 33.49 -33.30 -15.53
CA ALA A 91 34.84 -33.85 -15.69
C ALA A 91 35.67 -33.13 -16.78
N SER A 92 35.00 -32.39 -17.68
CA SER A 92 35.62 -31.59 -18.75
C SER A 92 35.83 -30.11 -18.41
N GLY A 93 35.49 -29.68 -17.20
CA GLY A 93 35.57 -28.28 -16.77
C GLY A 93 34.23 -27.71 -16.30
N SER A 94 34.29 -26.51 -15.72
CA SER A 94 33.13 -25.75 -15.25
C SER A 94 32.33 -25.20 -16.43
N ARG A 95 31.00 -25.29 -16.39
CA ARG A 95 30.09 -24.77 -17.41
C ARG A 95 29.12 -23.77 -16.79
N TRP A 96 28.79 -22.71 -17.51
CA TRP A 96 27.73 -21.77 -17.11
C TRP A 96 26.40 -22.25 -17.68
N VAL A 97 25.37 -22.29 -16.84
CA VAL A 97 24.02 -22.74 -17.20
C VAL A 97 23.09 -21.55 -17.09
N TYR A 98 22.43 -21.18 -18.19
CA TYR A 98 21.50 -20.06 -18.30
C TYR A 98 20.10 -20.54 -18.65
N ASP A 99 19.07 -19.78 -18.29
CA ASP A 99 17.75 -19.88 -18.92
C ASP A 99 17.92 -19.58 -20.41
N GLY A 100 17.68 -20.61 -21.23
CA GLY A 100 17.92 -20.54 -22.67
C GLY A 100 17.14 -19.41 -23.35
N THR A 101 16.01 -18.97 -22.80
CA THR A 101 15.22 -17.87 -23.40
C THR A 101 15.96 -16.54 -23.48
N HIS A 102 17.02 -16.36 -22.70
CA HIS A 102 17.87 -15.16 -22.70
C HIS A 102 19.10 -15.29 -23.61
N ASP A 103 19.41 -16.48 -24.13
CA ASP A 103 20.56 -16.70 -25.00
C ASP A 103 20.14 -16.58 -26.48
N PRO A 104 20.69 -15.62 -27.25
CA PRO A 104 20.39 -15.49 -28.69
C PRO A 104 20.66 -16.76 -29.51
N GLU A 105 21.64 -17.59 -29.09
CA GLU A 105 21.90 -18.89 -29.72
C GLU A 105 20.72 -19.84 -29.57
N PHE A 106 20.10 -19.88 -28.39
CA PHE A 106 18.93 -20.71 -28.13
C PHE A 106 17.73 -20.24 -28.95
N VAL A 107 17.45 -18.93 -28.96
CA VAL A 107 16.32 -18.36 -29.69
C VAL A 107 16.48 -18.58 -31.20
N ALA A 108 17.66 -18.33 -31.76
CA ALA A 108 17.95 -18.57 -33.18
C ALA A 108 17.79 -20.06 -33.55
N ALA A 109 18.31 -20.97 -32.74
CA ALA A 109 18.17 -22.41 -32.96
C ALA A 109 16.70 -22.87 -32.89
N TRP A 110 15.90 -22.28 -32.00
CA TRP A 110 14.47 -22.55 -31.88
C TRP A 110 13.69 -22.10 -33.12
N LEU A 111 13.98 -20.89 -33.62
CA LEU A 111 13.40 -20.36 -34.86
C LEU A 111 13.78 -21.21 -36.07
N GLU A 112 15.05 -21.62 -36.19
CA GLU A 112 15.50 -22.51 -37.27
C GLU A 112 14.88 -23.90 -37.20
N MET A 113 14.63 -24.44 -35.99
CA MET A 113 13.93 -25.71 -35.82
C MET A 113 12.51 -25.63 -36.41
N MET A 114 11.78 -24.52 -36.16
CA MET A 114 10.46 -24.27 -36.76
C MET A 114 10.56 -24.05 -38.26
N ARG A 115 11.39 -23.10 -38.71
CA ARG A 115 11.55 -22.68 -40.11
C ARG A 115 11.88 -23.86 -41.03
N ARG A 116 12.81 -24.72 -40.59
CA ARG A 116 13.27 -25.88 -41.36
C ARG A 116 12.45 -27.14 -41.10
N GLN A 117 11.45 -27.07 -40.22
CA GLN A 117 10.59 -28.18 -39.81
C GLN A 117 11.41 -29.41 -39.38
N LEU A 118 12.38 -29.19 -38.49
CA LEU A 118 13.34 -30.23 -38.10
C LEU A 118 12.76 -31.11 -36.98
N PRO A 119 12.70 -32.44 -37.16
CA PRO A 119 12.42 -33.35 -36.07
C PRO A 119 13.67 -33.58 -35.21
N THR A 120 13.48 -33.88 -33.93
CA THR A 120 14.56 -34.40 -33.07
C THR A 120 15.02 -35.77 -33.55
N ALA A 121 16.25 -36.17 -33.18
CA ALA A 121 16.83 -37.44 -33.60
C ALA A 121 16.00 -38.67 -33.18
N ASP A 122 15.27 -38.58 -32.06
CA ASP A 122 14.35 -39.61 -31.58
C ASP A 122 12.94 -39.50 -32.17
N ARG A 123 12.69 -38.50 -33.02
CA ARG A 123 11.40 -38.18 -33.68
C ARG A 123 10.24 -37.97 -32.71
N ARG A 124 10.54 -37.56 -31.47
CA ARG A 124 9.51 -37.28 -30.45
C ARG A 124 9.11 -35.83 -30.38
N SER A 125 9.93 -34.94 -30.94
CA SER A 125 9.67 -33.51 -30.97
C SER A 125 9.97 -32.97 -32.37
N GLU A 126 9.25 -31.95 -32.81
CA GLU A 126 9.35 -31.40 -34.17
C GLU A 126 8.97 -29.93 -34.18
N GLY A 127 9.67 -29.14 -35.00
CA GLY A 127 9.28 -27.76 -35.30
C GLY A 127 8.32 -27.72 -36.48
N HIS A 128 7.36 -26.80 -36.43
CA HIS A 128 6.37 -26.60 -37.48
C HIS A 128 6.40 -25.14 -37.93
N ALA A 129 6.31 -24.95 -39.25
CA ALA A 129 6.20 -23.64 -39.89
C ALA A 129 4.82 -23.50 -40.54
N TYR A 130 4.25 -22.31 -40.44
CA TYR A 130 2.94 -21.94 -40.97
C TYR A 130 3.03 -20.57 -41.65
N ALA A 131 2.00 -20.18 -42.41
CA ALA A 131 1.91 -18.87 -43.06
C ALA A 131 3.19 -18.46 -43.84
N GLY A 132 3.83 -19.43 -44.50
CA GLY A 132 5.05 -19.22 -45.30
C GLY A 132 6.33 -19.00 -44.48
N PHE A 133 6.32 -19.27 -43.17
CA PHE A 133 7.50 -19.08 -42.31
C PHE A 133 8.71 -19.90 -42.78
N ASP A 134 8.51 -21.05 -43.43
CA ASP A 134 9.58 -21.87 -44.00
C ASP A 134 10.38 -21.19 -45.12
N GLU A 135 9.78 -20.18 -45.77
CA GLU A 135 10.40 -19.37 -46.82
C GLU A 135 11.16 -18.13 -46.27
N TRP A 136 11.10 -17.88 -44.95
CA TRP A 136 11.76 -16.72 -44.35
C TRP A 136 13.30 -16.86 -44.40
N PRO A 137 14.05 -15.74 -44.30
CA PRO A 137 15.50 -15.77 -44.16
C PRO A 137 15.97 -16.61 -42.96
N ALA A 138 17.19 -17.16 -43.05
CA ALA A 138 17.76 -17.91 -41.94
C ALA A 138 18.06 -17.01 -40.73
N PHE A 139 17.86 -17.55 -39.53
CA PHE A 139 18.12 -16.86 -38.27
C PHE A 139 19.52 -17.21 -37.75
N HIS A 140 20.31 -16.17 -37.46
CA HIS A 140 21.67 -16.30 -36.94
C HIS A 140 21.81 -15.51 -35.64
N ALA A 141 22.35 -16.16 -34.60
CA ALA A 141 22.48 -15.57 -33.26
C ALA A 141 23.21 -14.22 -33.25
N ASP A 142 24.30 -14.09 -34.02
CA ASP A 142 25.11 -12.85 -34.10
C ASP A 142 24.34 -11.62 -34.65
N THR A 143 23.26 -11.86 -35.39
CA THR A 143 22.46 -10.80 -36.03
C THR A 143 21.05 -10.70 -35.46
N LEU A 144 20.65 -11.65 -34.62
CA LEU A 144 19.30 -11.73 -34.10
C LEU A 144 19.10 -10.71 -32.99
N ARG A 145 18.19 -9.76 -33.21
CA ARG A 145 17.74 -8.85 -32.14
C ARG A 145 16.55 -9.49 -31.44
N ALA A 146 16.83 -10.11 -30.31
CA ALA A 146 15.85 -10.73 -29.43
C ALA A 146 15.78 -9.96 -28.12
N ARG A 147 14.57 -9.68 -27.63
CA ARG A 147 14.34 -9.02 -26.34
C ARG A 147 13.26 -9.76 -25.57
N LEU A 148 13.52 -10.06 -24.31
CA LEU A 148 12.52 -10.63 -23.43
C LEU A 148 11.46 -9.60 -23.05
N LEU A 149 10.19 -10.02 -23.04
CA LEU A 149 9.10 -9.24 -22.45
C LEU A 149 9.13 -9.40 -20.93
N GLN A 150 9.20 -8.27 -20.22
CA GLN A 150 9.18 -8.24 -18.76
C GLN A 150 7.73 -8.12 -18.26
N GLY A 151 7.44 -8.67 -17.08
CA GLY A 151 6.12 -8.57 -16.43
C GLY A 151 5.16 -9.74 -16.63
N GLU A 152 5.57 -10.78 -17.36
CA GLU A 152 4.75 -11.99 -17.55
C GLU A 152 4.70 -12.86 -16.28
N GLN A 153 3.54 -13.48 -16.02
CA GLN A 153 3.31 -14.27 -14.82
C GLN A 153 3.39 -15.78 -15.03
N SER A 154 2.98 -16.31 -16.19
CA SER A 154 2.80 -17.77 -16.39
C SER A 154 3.68 -18.39 -17.47
N ASN A 155 4.16 -17.58 -18.43
CA ASN A 155 4.93 -18.03 -19.60
C ASN A 155 6.10 -17.07 -19.85
N THR A 156 6.92 -17.35 -20.87
CA THR A 156 8.06 -16.49 -21.22
C THR A 156 8.05 -16.15 -22.70
N SER A 157 8.00 -14.87 -23.04
CA SER A 157 7.93 -14.39 -24.41
C SER A 157 9.17 -13.60 -24.81
N VAL A 158 9.64 -13.90 -26.02
CA VAL A 158 10.78 -13.23 -26.66
C VAL A 158 10.28 -12.51 -27.90
N VAL A 159 10.45 -11.20 -27.96
CA VAL A 159 10.22 -10.40 -29.17
C VAL A 159 11.46 -10.49 -30.05
N VAL A 160 11.27 -10.80 -31.33
CA VAL A 160 12.34 -10.99 -32.29
C VAL A 160 12.12 -10.07 -33.49
N GLU A 161 13.09 -9.19 -33.76
CA GLU A 161 13.09 -8.41 -35.00
C GLU A 161 13.65 -9.27 -36.13
N ALA A 162 12.82 -9.52 -37.15
CA ALA A 162 13.17 -10.31 -38.31
C ALA A 162 12.89 -9.52 -39.59
N GLY A 163 13.68 -9.74 -40.65
CA GLY A 163 13.60 -8.93 -41.89
C GLY A 163 12.19 -8.66 -42.43
N PRO A 164 11.27 -9.65 -42.48
CA PRO A 164 9.90 -9.46 -42.96
C PRO A 164 8.93 -8.79 -41.96
N GLY A 165 9.29 -8.71 -40.67
CA GLY A 165 8.41 -8.18 -39.62
C GLY A 165 8.88 -8.53 -38.20
N THR A 166 8.21 -7.97 -37.20
CA THR A 166 8.52 -8.29 -35.80
C THR A 166 7.69 -9.48 -35.34
N LEU A 167 8.31 -10.42 -34.64
CA LEU A 167 7.71 -11.65 -34.15
C LEU A 167 7.72 -11.68 -32.62
N ILE A 168 6.80 -12.46 -32.05
CA ILE A 168 6.80 -12.82 -30.64
C ILE A 168 6.78 -14.35 -30.50
N LEU A 169 7.74 -14.87 -29.75
CA LEU A 169 7.89 -16.28 -29.44
C LEU A 169 7.54 -16.51 -27.98
N LYS A 170 6.40 -17.14 -27.71
CA LYS A 170 5.91 -17.48 -26.38
C LYS A 170 6.25 -18.92 -26.03
N PHE A 171 7.04 -19.13 -24.99
CA PHE A 171 7.39 -20.44 -24.43
C PHE A 171 6.41 -20.83 -23.34
N PHE A 172 5.80 -22.00 -23.48
CA PHE A 172 4.88 -22.56 -22.48
C PHE A 172 5.69 -23.20 -21.34
N ARG A 173 5.59 -22.65 -20.13
CA ARG A 173 6.38 -23.11 -18.97
C ARG A 173 5.77 -24.31 -18.29
N VAL A 174 4.45 -24.40 -18.24
CA VAL A 174 3.70 -25.60 -17.82
C VAL A 174 3.19 -26.31 -19.08
N LEU A 175 3.57 -27.57 -19.26
CA LEU A 175 3.19 -28.37 -20.43
C LEU A 175 1.97 -29.22 -20.12
N ALA A 176 1.05 -29.26 -21.09
CA ALA A 176 -0.09 -30.16 -21.10
C ALA A 176 0.02 -31.12 -22.29
N ALA A 177 -0.39 -32.37 -22.09
CA ALA A 177 -0.46 -33.34 -23.18
C ALA A 177 -1.60 -32.97 -24.14
N GLY A 178 -1.37 -33.15 -25.45
CA GLY A 178 -2.33 -32.82 -26.49
C GLY A 178 -2.10 -31.45 -27.12
N ALA A 179 -3.11 -30.96 -27.85
CA ALA A 179 -3.04 -29.66 -28.50
C ALA A 179 -3.24 -28.52 -27.49
N ASN A 180 -2.31 -27.59 -27.43
CA ASN A 180 -2.45 -26.35 -26.68
C ASN A 180 -3.46 -25.43 -27.41
N PRO A 181 -4.53 -24.98 -26.72
CA PRO A 181 -5.54 -24.09 -27.29
C PRO A 181 -4.99 -22.85 -27.97
N ASP A 182 -3.94 -22.23 -27.43
CA ASP A 182 -3.32 -21.04 -27.99
C ASP A 182 -2.74 -21.35 -29.39
N VAL A 183 -2.14 -22.53 -29.58
CA VAL A 183 -1.65 -22.94 -30.90
C VAL A 183 -2.78 -23.35 -31.83
N GLU A 184 -3.70 -24.21 -31.36
CA GLU A 184 -4.79 -24.77 -32.17
C GLU A 184 -5.71 -23.67 -32.73
N ILE A 185 -6.20 -22.78 -31.85
CA ILE A 185 -7.12 -21.72 -32.21
C ILE A 185 -6.42 -20.67 -33.06
N GLY A 186 -5.21 -20.24 -32.67
CA GLY A 186 -4.43 -19.26 -33.41
C GLY A 186 -4.14 -19.72 -34.84
N LEU A 187 -3.79 -21.00 -35.01
CA LEU A 187 -3.54 -21.59 -36.33
C LEU A 187 -4.82 -21.66 -37.18
N ALA A 188 -5.93 -22.13 -36.61
CA ALA A 188 -7.19 -22.25 -37.33
C ALA A 188 -7.71 -20.88 -37.81
N LEU A 189 -7.66 -19.87 -36.95
CA LEU A 189 -8.07 -18.51 -37.28
C LEU A 189 -7.11 -17.84 -38.28
N SER A 190 -5.81 -18.07 -38.16
CA SER A 190 -4.82 -17.59 -39.14
C SER A 190 -5.06 -18.21 -40.52
N ALA A 191 -5.33 -19.52 -40.58
CA ALA A 191 -5.63 -20.23 -41.81
C ALA A 191 -6.95 -19.76 -42.46
N ALA A 192 -7.92 -19.35 -41.64
CA ALA A 192 -9.17 -18.75 -42.10
C ALA A 192 -9.01 -17.26 -42.53
N GLY A 193 -7.82 -16.66 -42.34
CA GLY A 193 -7.55 -15.27 -42.69
C GLY A 193 -8.20 -14.26 -41.75
N SER A 194 -8.45 -14.63 -40.49
CA SER A 194 -9.04 -13.73 -39.49
C SER A 194 -8.13 -12.53 -39.21
N SER A 195 -8.71 -11.32 -39.23
CA SER A 195 -8.03 -10.09 -38.83
C SER A 195 -8.02 -9.85 -37.32
N GLU A 196 -8.80 -10.61 -36.55
CA GLU A 196 -9.01 -10.37 -35.12
C GLU A 196 -7.94 -11.04 -34.23
N VAL A 197 -7.00 -11.78 -34.81
CA VAL A 197 -5.88 -12.41 -34.09
C VAL A 197 -4.56 -12.18 -34.82
N PRO A 198 -3.40 -12.23 -34.14
CA PRO A 198 -2.11 -12.19 -34.81
C PRO A 198 -1.87 -13.45 -35.65
N VAL A 199 -1.17 -13.29 -36.77
CA VAL A 199 -0.81 -14.43 -37.62
C VAL A 199 0.11 -15.38 -36.85
N THR A 200 -0.21 -16.68 -36.85
CA THR A 200 0.65 -17.73 -36.28
C THR A 200 1.61 -18.26 -37.34
N TYR A 201 2.92 -18.14 -37.07
CA TYR A 201 4.01 -18.50 -38.00
C TYR A 201 4.68 -19.83 -37.66
N GLY A 202 4.63 -20.29 -36.42
CA GLY A 202 5.28 -21.55 -36.05
C GLY A 202 4.91 -22.07 -34.68
N SER A 203 5.23 -23.34 -34.44
CA SER A 203 5.14 -23.98 -33.12
C SER A 203 6.18 -25.08 -32.99
N VAL A 204 6.51 -25.48 -31.76
CA VAL A 204 7.33 -26.67 -31.49
C VAL A 204 6.52 -27.67 -30.67
N THR A 205 6.38 -28.88 -31.18
CA THR A 205 5.82 -30.02 -30.44
C THR A 205 6.96 -30.70 -29.67
N ALA A 206 6.80 -30.87 -28.35
CA ALA A 206 7.73 -31.58 -27.49
C ALA A 206 7.11 -32.90 -26.99
N GLY A 207 7.91 -33.96 -26.95
CA GLY A 207 7.52 -35.27 -26.39
C GLY A 207 8.15 -35.54 -25.03
N TRP A 208 7.37 -36.06 -24.07
CA TRP A 208 7.85 -36.46 -22.75
C TRP A 208 7.09 -37.70 -22.22
N ARG A 209 7.60 -38.30 -21.16
CA ARG A 209 6.95 -39.40 -20.46
C ARG A 209 5.93 -38.87 -19.45
N ALA A 210 4.64 -39.21 -19.62
CA ALA A 210 3.62 -38.96 -18.62
C ALA A 210 3.73 -39.97 -17.45
N THR A 211 4.03 -41.22 -17.80
CA THR A 211 4.34 -42.30 -16.84
C THR A 211 5.60 -43.04 -17.33
N PRO A 212 6.22 -43.92 -16.52
CA PRO A 212 7.40 -44.67 -16.95
C PRO A 212 7.23 -45.43 -18.28
N ASP A 213 5.99 -45.83 -18.61
CA ASP A 213 5.64 -46.64 -19.78
C ASP A 213 4.91 -45.87 -20.90
N GLU A 214 4.48 -44.63 -20.66
CA GLU A 214 3.64 -43.85 -21.59
C GLU A 214 4.32 -42.56 -22.06
N TRP A 215 4.40 -42.39 -23.39
CA TRP A 215 4.84 -41.14 -24.02
C TRP A 215 3.65 -40.32 -24.47
N VAL A 216 3.71 -39.04 -24.16
CA VAL A 216 2.76 -38.02 -24.62
C VAL A 216 3.52 -36.90 -25.31
N SER A 217 2.79 -36.06 -26.05
CA SER A 217 3.35 -34.87 -26.69
C SER A 217 2.39 -33.69 -26.55
N GLY A 218 2.95 -32.48 -26.56
CA GLY A 218 2.21 -31.23 -26.57
C GLY A 218 3.10 -30.08 -27.04
N GLN A 219 2.52 -28.90 -27.26
CA GLN A 219 3.27 -27.75 -27.76
C GLN A 219 4.08 -27.09 -26.63
N ALA A 220 5.36 -26.82 -26.91
CA ALA A 220 6.28 -26.15 -25.99
C ALA A 220 6.39 -24.64 -26.25
N CYS A 221 5.99 -24.18 -27.44
CA CYS A 221 5.95 -22.75 -27.77
C CYS A 221 5.00 -22.45 -28.94
N VAL A 222 4.74 -21.16 -29.13
CA VAL A 222 4.08 -20.60 -30.32
C VAL A 222 4.81 -19.35 -30.80
N LEU A 223 4.94 -19.20 -32.12
CA LEU A 223 5.53 -18.04 -32.79
C LEU A 223 4.44 -17.28 -33.54
N ARG A 224 4.31 -15.98 -33.26
CA ARG A 224 3.26 -15.12 -33.81
C ARG A 224 3.79 -13.78 -34.31
N GLU A 225 2.99 -13.11 -35.12
CA GLU A 225 3.13 -11.68 -35.40
C GLU A 225 3.13 -10.87 -34.09
N PHE A 226 4.07 -9.94 -33.96
CA PHE A 226 4.08 -8.95 -32.88
C PHE A 226 3.43 -7.65 -33.37
N ILE A 227 2.33 -7.24 -32.73
CA ILE A 227 1.58 -6.04 -33.12
C ILE A 227 2.29 -4.78 -32.58
N THR A 228 3.17 -4.20 -33.38
CA THR A 228 3.94 -3.01 -33.02
C THR A 228 3.06 -1.77 -32.86
N GLY A 229 3.36 -0.92 -31.86
CA GLY A 229 2.64 0.34 -31.64
C GLY A 229 1.21 0.16 -31.12
N SER A 230 0.88 -1.01 -30.60
CA SER A 230 -0.40 -1.29 -29.97
C SER A 230 -0.45 -0.83 -28.51
N ARG A 231 -1.66 -0.59 -28.01
CA ARG A 231 -1.96 -0.35 -26.60
C ARG A 231 -2.85 -1.48 -26.09
N ASP A 232 -2.62 -1.92 -24.85
CA ASP A 232 -3.50 -2.86 -24.17
C ASP A 232 -4.86 -2.19 -23.86
N ALA A 233 -5.96 -2.86 -24.21
CA ALA A 233 -7.32 -2.34 -24.04
C ALA A 233 -7.70 -2.19 -22.57
N TRP A 234 -7.09 -2.94 -21.65
CA TRP A 234 -7.28 -2.72 -20.23
C TRP A 234 -6.74 -1.36 -19.81
N ARG A 235 -5.53 -1.00 -20.27
CA ARG A 235 -4.97 0.34 -20.05
C ARG A 235 -5.86 1.44 -20.64
N VAL A 236 -6.33 1.29 -21.89
CA VAL A 236 -7.20 2.30 -22.51
C VAL A 236 -8.52 2.45 -21.75
N ALA A 237 -9.14 1.36 -21.33
CA ALA A 237 -10.40 1.38 -20.60
C ALA A 237 -10.26 1.97 -19.19
N THR A 238 -9.17 1.67 -18.48
CA THR A 238 -8.91 2.19 -17.13
C THR A 238 -8.51 3.67 -17.14
N GLU A 239 -7.71 4.10 -18.12
CA GLU A 239 -7.43 5.52 -18.37
C GLU A 239 -8.74 6.29 -18.63
N ALA A 240 -9.59 5.80 -19.54
CA ALA A 240 -10.86 6.43 -19.87
C ALA A 240 -11.83 6.46 -18.67
N ALA A 241 -11.96 5.34 -17.94
CA ALA A 241 -12.81 5.27 -16.75
C ALA A 241 -12.33 6.25 -15.67
N GLY A 242 -11.03 6.27 -15.37
CA GLY A 242 -10.44 7.16 -14.35
C GLY A 242 -10.54 8.65 -14.71
N ALA A 243 -10.46 8.98 -16.00
CA ALA A 243 -10.65 10.35 -16.50
C ALA A 243 -12.13 10.74 -16.67
N GLY A 244 -13.08 9.81 -16.50
CA GLY A 244 -14.49 10.03 -16.79
C GLY A 244 -14.79 10.26 -18.28
N GLU A 245 -13.91 9.79 -19.16
CA GLU A 245 -14.04 9.90 -20.61
C GLU A 245 -15.01 8.86 -21.18
N ASP A 246 -15.61 9.20 -22.33
CA ASP A 246 -16.47 8.28 -23.08
C ASP A 246 -15.62 7.12 -23.64
N PHE A 247 -16.09 5.89 -23.45
CA PHE A 247 -15.50 4.65 -23.97
C PHE A 247 -16.51 3.82 -24.76
N LEU A 248 -17.67 4.39 -25.10
CA LEU A 248 -18.76 3.66 -25.74
C LEU A 248 -18.41 3.23 -27.17
N ALA A 249 -17.64 4.04 -27.91
CA ALA A 249 -17.21 3.72 -29.28
C ALA A 249 -16.22 2.55 -29.29
N GLU A 250 -15.24 2.58 -28.40
CA GLU A 250 -14.24 1.54 -28.17
C GLU A 250 -14.92 0.26 -27.70
N ALA A 251 -15.82 0.33 -26.71
CA ALA A 251 -16.59 -0.81 -26.23
C ALA A 251 -17.43 -1.45 -27.34
N THR A 252 -18.07 -0.63 -28.19
CA THR A 252 -18.79 -1.11 -29.37
C THR A 252 -17.84 -1.82 -30.34
N GLY A 253 -16.68 -1.23 -30.62
CA GLY A 253 -15.65 -1.81 -31.50
C GLY A 253 -15.08 -3.13 -30.98
N ILE A 254 -14.84 -3.23 -29.66
CA ILE A 254 -14.44 -4.48 -29.00
C ILE A 254 -15.56 -5.52 -29.14
N GLY A 255 -16.82 -5.13 -28.92
CA GLY A 255 -17.97 -6.02 -29.10
C GLY A 255 -18.09 -6.57 -30.52
N GLU A 256 -17.89 -5.71 -31.52
CA GLU A 256 -17.90 -6.13 -32.92
C GLU A 256 -16.71 -7.07 -33.24
N ALA A 257 -15.52 -6.80 -32.70
CA ALA A 257 -14.36 -7.66 -32.84
C ALA A 257 -14.58 -9.04 -32.21
N THR A 258 -15.13 -9.10 -30.99
CA THR A 258 -15.51 -10.36 -30.33
C THR A 258 -16.56 -11.13 -31.14
N GLY A 259 -17.54 -10.44 -31.73
CA GLY A 259 -18.54 -11.05 -32.60
C GLY A 259 -17.92 -11.67 -33.85
N ARG A 260 -17.03 -10.94 -34.55
CA ARG A 260 -16.30 -11.46 -35.72
C ARG A 260 -15.41 -12.64 -35.35
N LEU A 261 -14.71 -12.58 -34.22
CA LEU A 261 -13.90 -13.69 -33.69
C LEU A 261 -14.75 -14.94 -33.50
N HIS A 262 -15.92 -14.83 -32.86
CA HIS A 262 -16.81 -15.98 -32.63
C HIS A 262 -17.36 -16.57 -33.93
N LEU A 263 -17.68 -15.75 -34.93
CA LEU A 263 -18.09 -16.24 -36.25
C LEU A 263 -16.95 -16.96 -36.96
N ALA A 264 -15.72 -16.40 -36.92
CA ALA A 264 -14.54 -17.02 -37.49
C ALA A 264 -14.20 -18.36 -36.81
N LEU A 265 -14.35 -18.46 -35.48
CA LEU A 265 -14.18 -19.72 -34.74
C LEU A 265 -15.21 -20.78 -35.17
N ALA A 266 -16.48 -20.39 -35.30
CA ALA A 266 -17.54 -21.29 -35.76
C ALA A 266 -17.30 -21.80 -37.18
N GLU A 267 -16.80 -20.93 -38.06
CA GLU A 267 -16.47 -21.26 -39.44
C GLU A 267 -15.22 -22.16 -39.53
N ALA A 268 -14.15 -21.80 -38.82
CA ALA A 268 -12.86 -22.48 -38.91
C ALA A 268 -12.84 -23.84 -38.19
N LEU A 269 -13.48 -23.95 -37.03
CA LEU A 269 -13.44 -25.14 -36.17
C LEU A 269 -14.78 -25.87 -36.06
N GLY A 270 -15.85 -25.30 -36.61
CA GLY A 270 -17.18 -25.89 -36.62
C GLY A 270 -18.00 -25.58 -35.36
N THR A 271 -19.20 -26.15 -35.30
CA THR A 271 -20.14 -26.02 -34.18
C THR A 271 -20.75 -27.38 -33.81
N ARG A 272 -21.25 -27.51 -32.57
CA ARG A 272 -21.99 -28.68 -32.09
C ARG A 272 -23.35 -28.27 -31.54
N SER A 273 -24.40 -28.89 -32.06
CA SER A 273 -25.76 -28.67 -31.53
C SER A 273 -25.88 -29.22 -30.12
N VAL A 274 -26.54 -28.46 -29.24
CA VAL A 274 -26.89 -28.93 -27.89
C VAL A 274 -28.06 -29.92 -28.01
N PRO A 275 -27.94 -31.16 -27.52
CA PRO A 275 -29.04 -32.12 -27.58
C PRO A 275 -30.25 -31.65 -26.75
N THR A 276 -31.39 -31.41 -27.40
CA THR A 276 -32.66 -31.04 -26.74
C THR A 276 -33.64 -32.23 -26.70
N GLY A 277 -34.49 -32.31 -25.66
CA GLY A 277 -35.62 -33.26 -25.62
C GLY A 277 -35.30 -34.69 -25.17
N THR A 278 -34.12 -34.94 -24.59
CA THR A 278 -33.70 -36.26 -24.09
C THR A 278 -34.11 -36.56 -22.65
N GLY A 279 -34.71 -35.59 -21.94
CA GLY A 279 -35.03 -35.67 -20.51
C GLY A 279 -33.80 -35.65 -19.59
N ARG A 280 -32.59 -35.46 -20.14
CA ARG A 280 -31.33 -35.31 -19.40
C ARG A 280 -30.76 -33.92 -19.64
N THR A 281 -30.19 -33.32 -18.59
CA THR A 281 -29.47 -32.05 -18.68
C THR A 281 -28.28 -32.21 -19.63
N PRO A 282 -28.10 -31.29 -20.61
CA PRO A 282 -26.89 -31.26 -21.43
C PRO A 282 -25.62 -31.24 -20.59
N GLN A 283 -24.56 -31.88 -21.07
CA GLN A 283 -23.27 -31.98 -20.37
C GLN A 283 -22.71 -30.59 -20.03
N VAL A 284 -22.70 -29.66 -20.98
CA VAL A 284 -22.22 -28.28 -20.80
C VAL A 284 -22.92 -27.54 -19.65
N LEU A 285 -24.23 -27.72 -19.48
CA LEU A 285 -24.98 -27.10 -18.38
C LEU A 285 -24.72 -27.81 -17.05
N SER A 286 -24.47 -29.11 -17.09
CA SER A 286 -24.12 -29.90 -15.89
C SER A 286 -22.73 -29.51 -15.38
N GLU A 287 -21.77 -29.31 -16.28
CA GLU A 287 -20.43 -28.81 -15.97
C GLU A 287 -20.49 -27.37 -15.43
N LEU A 288 -21.28 -26.48 -16.06
CA LEU A 288 -21.50 -25.12 -15.54
C LEU A 288 -22.07 -25.13 -14.12
N ALA A 289 -23.07 -25.97 -13.85
CA ALA A 289 -23.63 -26.13 -12.51
C ALA A 289 -22.58 -26.62 -11.50
N ALA A 290 -21.76 -27.61 -11.87
CA ALA A 290 -20.72 -28.13 -10.99
C ALA A 290 -19.64 -27.08 -10.66
N ARG A 291 -19.30 -26.22 -11.62
CA ARG A 291 -18.34 -25.12 -11.39
C ARG A 291 -18.89 -24.04 -10.48
N ILE A 292 -20.17 -23.67 -10.63
CA ILE A 292 -20.85 -22.75 -9.71
C ILE A 292 -20.87 -23.35 -8.29
N GLU A 293 -21.19 -24.65 -8.15
CA GLU A 293 -21.17 -25.34 -6.86
C GLU A 293 -19.77 -25.37 -6.23
N TRP A 294 -18.72 -25.60 -7.03
CA TRP A 294 -17.34 -25.52 -6.57
C TRP A 294 -16.97 -24.10 -6.13
N GLY A 295 -17.16 -23.10 -7.00
CA GLY A 295 -16.82 -21.71 -6.72
C GLY A 295 -17.58 -21.18 -5.51
N TRP A 296 -18.85 -21.58 -5.34
CA TRP A 296 -19.64 -21.23 -4.15
C TRP A 296 -19.05 -21.84 -2.88
N ARG A 297 -18.68 -23.13 -2.89
CA ARG A 297 -18.07 -23.76 -1.70
C ARG A 297 -16.79 -23.05 -1.24
N GLU A 298 -16.02 -22.54 -2.18
CA GLU A 298 -14.76 -21.84 -1.89
C GLU A 298 -14.97 -20.37 -1.48
N ALA A 299 -16.03 -19.71 -1.97
CA ALA A 299 -16.24 -18.26 -1.82
C ALA A 299 -17.43 -17.86 -0.92
N ALA A 300 -18.26 -18.79 -0.46
CA ALA A 300 -19.52 -18.50 0.23
C ALA A 300 -19.37 -17.56 1.44
N THR A 301 -18.32 -17.77 2.24
CA THR A 301 -18.03 -16.95 3.42
C THR A 301 -17.72 -15.50 3.06
N THR A 302 -17.09 -15.27 1.91
CA THR A 302 -16.71 -13.93 1.41
C THR A 302 -17.89 -13.24 0.74
N VAL A 303 -18.70 -13.99 -0.01
CA VAL A 303 -19.84 -13.44 -0.73
C VAL A 303 -21.04 -13.16 0.19
N GLY A 304 -21.26 -13.99 1.20
CA GLY A 304 -22.41 -13.93 2.10
C GLY A 304 -23.24 -15.22 2.04
N GLU A 305 -23.18 -16.03 3.10
CA GLU A 305 -23.79 -17.37 3.13
C GLU A 305 -25.33 -17.34 3.00
N ASP A 306 -25.97 -16.19 3.27
CA ASP A 306 -27.41 -15.97 3.14
C ASP A 306 -27.93 -16.12 1.70
N LEU A 307 -27.03 -16.08 0.71
CA LEU A 307 -27.36 -16.24 -0.71
C LEU A 307 -27.36 -17.70 -1.19
N ALA A 308 -27.06 -18.67 -0.32
CA ALA A 308 -26.96 -20.10 -0.68
C ALA A 308 -28.22 -20.62 -1.39
N ASP A 309 -29.42 -20.30 -0.88
CA ASP A 309 -30.70 -20.72 -1.48
C ASP A 309 -30.87 -20.19 -2.92
N ARG A 310 -30.33 -19.01 -3.22
CA ARG A 310 -30.42 -18.39 -4.55
C ARG A 310 -29.45 -19.03 -5.52
N VAL A 311 -28.25 -19.38 -5.06
CA VAL A 311 -27.29 -20.15 -5.85
C VAL A 311 -27.88 -21.54 -6.18
N GLU A 312 -28.49 -22.19 -5.19
CA GLU A 312 -29.17 -23.47 -5.39
C GLU A 312 -30.34 -23.36 -6.40
N GLN A 313 -31.09 -22.26 -6.39
CA GLN A 313 -32.14 -22.00 -7.39
C GLN A 313 -31.57 -21.87 -8.81
N VAL A 314 -30.45 -21.16 -9.00
CA VAL A 314 -29.78 -21.04 -10.31
C VAL A 314 -29.30 -22.41 -10.79
N VAL A 315 -28.62 -23.18 -9.92
CA VAL A 315 -28.12 -24.53 -10.21
C VAL A 315 -29.27 -25.49 -10.55
N THR A 316 -30.37 -25.44 -9.81
CA THR A 316 -31.57 -26.25 -10.06
C THR A 316 -32.21 -25.88 -11.40
N SER A 317 -32.27 -24.58 -11.72
CA SER A 317 -32.81 -24.09 -12.98
C SER A 317 -31.96 -24.55 -14.18
N LEU A 318 -30.62 -24.54 -14.07
CA LEU A 318 -29.72 -25.08 -15.09
C LEU A 318 -29.92 -26.57 -15.35
N ARG A 319 -30.24 -27.33 -14.29
CA ARG A 319 -30.49 -28.78 -14.36
C ARG A 319 -31.87 -29.10 -14.94
N SER A 320 -32.77 -28.13 -15.07
CA SER A 320 -34.09 -28.31 -15.68
C SER A 320 -34.01 -28.58 -17.19
N ALA A 321 -35.01 -29.29 -17.73
CA ALA A 321 -35.10 -29.54 -19.17
C ALA A 321 -35.32 -28.25 -19.99
N ASP A 322 -35.88 -27.20 -19.37
CA ASP A 322 -36.22 -25.94 -20.03
C ASP A 322 -34.97 -25.08 -20.28
N ALA A 323 -33.92 -25.20 -19.47
CA ALA A 323 -32.66 -24.45 -19.63
C ALA A 323 -31.89 -24.82 -20.91
N ALA A 324 -32.15 -25.99 -21.49
CA ALA A 324 -31.54 -26.42 -22.74
C ALA A 324 -32.24 -25.86 -23.99
N SER A 325 -33.44 -25.29 -23.84
CA SER A 325 -34.26 -24.81 -24.95
C SER A 325 -33.71 -23.49 -25.49
N GLY A 326 -33.47 -23.42 -26.81
CA GLY A 326 -33.04 -22.18 -27.48
C GLY A 326 -31.57 -21.81 -27.28
N LEU A 327 -30.73 -22.71 -26.75
CA LEU A 327 -29.29 -22.46 -26.64
C LEU A 327 -28.61 -22.38 -28.02
N PRO A 328 -27.65 -21.45 -28.20
CA PRO A 328 -26.84 -21.41 -29.41
C PRO A 328 -25.98 -22.69 -29.52
N PRO A 329 -25.56 -23.08 -30.74
CA PRO A 329 -24.59 -24.15 -30.91
C PRO A 329 -23.32 -23.90 -30.10
N LEU A 330 -22.76 -24.97 -29.53
CA LEU A 330 -21.46 -24.94 -28.88
C LEU A 330 -20.36 -24.77 -29.91
N GLN A 331 -19.31 -24.04 -29.55
CA GLN A 331 -18.15 -23.81 -30.41
C GLN A 331 -16.87 -23.75 -29.56
N ARG A 332 -15.73 -23.66 -30.21
CA ARG A 332 -14.50 -23.23 -29.52
C ARG A 332 -14.61 -21.74 -29.20
N ILE A 333 -14.11 -21.40 -28.01
CA ILE A 333 -14.15 -20.04 -27.44
C ILE A 333 -12.76 -19.73 -26.86
N HIS A 334 -12.56 -18.50 -26.40
CA HIS A 334 -11.35 -18.06 -25.73
C HIS A 334 -11.25 -18.58 -24.28
N ALA A 335 -12.38 -18.70 -23.58
CA ALA A 335 -12.52 -19.32 -22.25
C ALA A 335 -11.84 -18.59 -21.06
N ASP A 336 -11.15 -17.47 -21.28
CA ASP A 336 -10.68 -16.53 -20.24
C ASP A 336 -10.65 -15.08 -20.73
N TYR A 337 -11.65 -14.71 -21.54
CA TYR A 337 -11.61 -13.46 -22.29
C TYR A 337 -11.77 -12.22 -21.40
N HIS A 338 -10.78 -11.31 -21.43
CA HIS A 338 -10.81 -10.04 -20.70
C HIS A 338 -10.02 -8.93 -21.43
N LEU A 339 -10.14 -7.68 -20.99
CA LEU A 339 -9.52 -6.51 -21.65
C LEU A 339 -8.01 -6.64 -21.80
N GLY A 340 -7.32 -7.19 -20.81
CA GLY A 340 -5.87 -7.46 -20.85
C GLY A 340 -5.39 -8.38 -21.99
N GLN A 341 -6.31 -9.04 -22.71
CA GLN A 341 -6.00 -9.90 -23.87
C GLN A 341 -6.37 -9.23 -25.20
N VAL A 342 -6.75 -7.96 -25.18
CA VAL A 342 -7.17 -7.21 -26.36
C VAL A 342 -6.20 -6.07 -26.58
N LEU A 343 -5.64 -5.99 -27.78
CA LEU A 343 -4.76 -4.91 -28.21
C LEU A 343 -5.50 -3.96 -29.16
N ALA A 344 -5.37 -2.67 -28.91
CA ALA A 344 -5.75 -1.59 -29.79
C ALA A 344 -4.57 -1.18 -30.68
N SER A 345 -4.74 -1.17 -32.00
CA SER A 345 -3.75 -0.65 -32.94
C SER A 345 -4.39 0.25 -33.97
N GLU A 346 -3.77 1.38 -34.29
CA GLU A 346 -4.29 2.32 -35.28
C GLU A 346 -3.86 1.93 -36.69
N THR A 347 -4.82 1.70 -37.58
CA THR A 347 -4.54 1.43 -39.00
C THR A 347 -5.46 2.29 -39.87
N GLY A 348 -4.89 3.26 -40.58
CA GLY A 348 -5.64 4.08 -41.55
C GLY A 348 -6.73 4.98 -40.94
N GLY A 349 -6.63 5.35 -39.66
CA GLY A 349 -7.61 6.18 -38.95
C GLY A 349 -8.77 5.39 -38.35
N THR A 350 -8.69 4.05 -38.33
CA THR A 350 -9.61 3.17 -37.63
C THR A 350 -8.84 2.28 -36.65
N THR A 351 -9.34 2.17 -35.43
CA THR A 351 -8.77 1.27 -34.41
C THR A 351 -9.08 -0.18 -34.77
N ARG A 352 -8.03 -0.99 -34.91
CA ARG A 352 -8.10 -2.45 -35.04
C ARG A 352 -7.91 -3.08 -33.66
N TRP A 353 -8.89 -3.86 -33.23
CA TRP A 353 -8.85 -4.66 -32.01
C TRP A 353 -8.35 -6.06 -32.32
N THR A 354 -7.30 -6.50 -31.64
CA THR A 354 -6.66 -7.81 -31.84
C THR A 354 -6.68 -8.61 -30.55
N VAL A 355 -7.15 -9.85 -30.59
CA VAL A 355 -7.31 -10.74 -29.44
C VAL A 355 -6.12 -11.71 -29.33
N LEU A 356 -5.62 -11.88 -28.13
CA LEU A 356 -4.44 -12.68 -27.78
C LEU A 356 -4.77 -13.75 -26.76
N ASP A 357 -3.86 -14.72 -26.59
CA ASP A 357 -3.80 -15.64 -25.43
C ASP A 357 -5.02 -16.55 -25.18
N PHE A 358 -5.25 -17.49 -26.10
CA PHE A 358 -6.36 -18.44 -26.02
C PHE A 358 -6.11 -19.61 -25.04
N GLU A 359 -5.23 -19.45 -24.05
CA GLU A 359 -4.90 -20.53 -23.10
C GLU A 359 -6.04 -20.89 -22.15
N GLY A 360 -7.04 -20.00 -21.96
CA GLY A 360 -8.16 -20.22 -21.06
C GLY A 360 -7.79 -20.10 -19.57
N GLU A 361 -8.78 -20.24 -18.69
CA GLU A 361 -8.65 -19.89 -17.26
C GLU A 361 -7.57 -20.72 -16.55
N PRO A 362 -6.53 -20.11 -15.94
CA PRO A 362 -5.34 -20.82 -15.46
C PRO A 362 -5.58 -21.90 -14.40
N LEU A 363 -6.56 -21.69 -13.51
CA LEU A 363 -6.94 -22.68 -12.48
C LEU A 363 -7.69 -23.91 -13.05
N ARG A 364 -7.99 -23.95 -14.36
CA ARG A 364 -8.71 -25.07 -14.98
C ARG A 364 -7.78 -26.07 -15.65
N GLU A 365 -8.22 -27.32 -15.69
CA GLU A 365 -7.49 -28.39 -16.38
C GLU A 365 -7.44 -28.16 -17.90
N ALA A 366 -6.37 -28.64 -18.55
CA ALA A 366 -6.14 -28.40 -19.98
C ALA A 366 -7.24 -28.98 -20.89
N GLU A 367 -7.86 -30.09 -20.50
CA GLU A 367 -8.97 -30.71 -21.24
C GLU A 367 -10.22 -29.80 -21.22
N GLU A 368 -10.49 -29.14 -20.08
CA GLU A 368 -11.59 -28.17 -19.96
C GLU A 368 -11.34 -26.90 -20.77
N ARG A 369 -10.09 -26.42 -20.81
CA ARG A 369 -9.68 -25.25 -21.61
C ARG A 369 -9.84 -25.46 -23.12
N SER A 370 -9.91 -26.72 -23.55
CA SER A 370 -10.08 -27.12 -24.96
C SER A 370 -11.52 -27.55 -25.31
N GLY A 371 -12.46 -27.38 -24.37
CA GLY A 371 -13.84 -27.84 -24.49
C GLY A 371 -14.68 -27.08 -25.52
N TRP A 372 -15.80 -27.69 -25.90
CA TRP A 372 -16.87 -27.03 -26.66
C TRP A 372 -17.79 -26.32 -25.67
N ASP A 373 -17.94 -25.01 -25.79
CA ASP A 373 -18.68 -24.21 -24.80
C ASP A 373 -19.58 -23.17 -25.49
N LEU A 374 -20.36 -22.46 -24.69
CA LEU A 374 -21.21 -21.38 -25.11
C LEU A 374 -20.36 -20.12 -25.34
N ARG A 375 -20.48 -19.52 -26.53
CA ARG A 375 -19.86 -18.22 -26.86
C ARG A 375 -20.22 -17.07 -25.90
N LEU A 376 -21.33 -17.22 -25.17
CA LEU A 376 -21.74 -16.26 -24.13
C LEU A 376 -20.75 -16.21 -22.94
N ARG A 377 -19.92 -17.24 -22.75
CA ARG A 377 -18.92 -17.26 -21.68
C ARG A 377 -17.85 -16.18 -21.88
N ASP A 378 -17.35 -16.01 -23.11
CA ASP A 378 -16.39 -14.94 -23.43
C ASP A 378 -17.04 -13.55 -23.29
N VAL A 379 -18.30 -13.42 -23.71
CA VAL A 379 -19.09 -12.19 -23.55
C VAL A 379 -19.16 -11.80 -22.06
N VAL A 380 -19.48 -12.75 -21.18
CA VAL A 380 -19.51 -12.54 -19.73
C VAL A 380 -18.14 -12.17 -19.18
N GLY A 381 -17.07 -12.84 -19.63
CA GLY A 381 -15.69 -12.52 -19.22
C GLY A 381 -15.33 -11.06 -19.50
N MET A 382 -15.67 -10.56 -20.70
CA MET A 382 -15.42 -9.17 -21.05
C MET A 382 -16.27 -8.19 -20.21
N LEU A 383 -17.55 -8.51 -19.96
CA LEU A 383 -18.39 -7.68 -19.09
C LEU A 383 -17.83 -7.57 -17.67
N ARG A 384 -17.31 -8.68 -17.13
CA ARG A 384 -16.61 -8.71 -15.84
C ARG A 384 -15.33 -7.88 -15.88
N SER A 385 -14.59 -7.91 -16.98
CA SER A 385 -13.42 -7.05 -17.16
C SER A 385 -13.78 -5.55 -17.12
N PHE A 386 -14.91 -5.14 -17.70
CA PHE A 386 -15.43 -3.77 -17.55
C PHE A 386 -15.89 -3.43 -16.13
N ASP A 387 -16.42 -4.40 -15.38
CA ASP A 387 -16.73 -4.20 -13.96
C ASP A 387 -15.44 -3.89 -13.17
N TYR A 388 -14.33 -4.57 -13.47
CA TYR A 388 -13.03 -4.27 -12.87
C TYR A 388 -12.50 -2.89 -13.26
N ALA A 389 -12.55 -2.53 -14.54
CA ALA A 389 -12.09 -1.22 -15.01
C ALA A 389 -12.91 -0.07 -14.39
N GLY A 390 -14.23 -0.20 -14.32
CA GLY A 390 -15.09 0.81 -13.73
C GLY A 390 -15.07 0.84 -12.20
N ALA A 391 -14.78 -0.29 -11.54
CA ALA A 391 -14.59 -0.32 -10.09
C ALA A 391 -13.37 0.50 -9.64
N LEU A 392 -12.28 0.48 -10.43
CA LEU A 392 -11.09 1.32 -10.18
C LEU A 392 -11.40 2.82 -10.24
N ALA A 393 -12.37 3.21 -11.07
CA ALA A 393 -12.75 4.61 -11.26
C ALA A 393 -13.91 5.08 -10.37
N GLY A 394 -14.62 4.17 -9.69
CA GLY A 394 -15.77 4.51 -8.86
C GLY A 394 -17.01 4.97 -9.63
N THR A 395 -17.17 4.57 -10.90
CA THR A 395 -18.21 5.08 -11.81
C THR A 395 -19.17 3.98 -12.32
N PRO A 396 -20.19 3.57 -11.52
CA PRO A 396 -21.13 2.52 -11.93
C PRO A 396 -21.90 2.82 -13.23
N GLU A 397 -22.16 4.09 -13.50
CA GLU A 397 -22.86 4.54 -14.72
C GLU A 397 -22.01 4.32 -15.98
N TRP A 398 -20.70 4.59 -15.88
CA TRP A 398 -19.72 4.30 -16.94
C TRP A 398 -19.69 2.80 -17.22
N THR A 399 -19.59 1.96 -16.18
CA THR A 399 -19.60 0.50 -16.34
C THR A 399 -20.86 0.03 -17.06
N ALA A 400 -22.03 0.50 -16.64
CA ALA A 400 -23.30 0.11 -17.24
C ALA A 400 -23.45 0.59 -18.70
N GLY A 401 -22.94 1.78 -19.03
CA GLY A 401 -22.88 2.31 -20.39
C GLY A 401 -21.96 1.47 -21.29
N THR A 402 -20.73 1.25 -20.84
CA THR A 402 -19.69 0.46 -21.53
C THR A 402 -20.14 -0.98 -21.78
N GLN A 403 -20.69 -1.65 -20.77
CA GLN A 403 -21.24 -3.00 -20.92
C GLN A 403 -22.37 -3.06 -21.96
N ARG A 404 -23.24 -2.04 -22.00
CA ARG A 404 -24.34 -1.96 -22.98
C ARG A 404 -23.80 -1.76 -24.40
N ALA A 405 -22.87 -0.83 -24.58
CA ALA A 405 -22.25 -0.56 -25.88
C ALA A 405 -21.54 -1.80 -26.45
N PHE A 406 -20.80 -2.52 -25.60
CA PHE A 406 -20.19 -3.80 -25.97
C PHE A 406 -21.24 -4.84 -26.43
N LEU A 407 -22.32 -5.03 -25.66
CA LEU A 407 -23.38 -5.97 -26.01
C LEU A 407 -24.11 -5.57 -27.31
N GLU A 408 -24.29 -4.28 -27.58
CA GLU A 408 -24.87 -3.77 -28.82
C GLU A 408 -23.98 -4.05 -30.03
N GLY A 409 -22.67 -3.77 -29.93
CA GLY A 409 -21.70 -4.07 -30.99
C GLY A 409 -21.58 -5.57 -31.27
N TYR A 410 -21.54 -6.37 -30.19
CA TYR A 410 -21.53 -7.83 -30.30
C TYR A 410 -22.81 -8.35 -30.98
N GLY A 411 -23.98 -7.96 -30.47
CA GLY A 411 -25.28 -8.43 -30.97
C GLY A 411 -25.54 -8.04 -32.43
N ARG A 412 -25.13 -6.82 -32.83
CA ARG A 412 -25.18 -6.37 -34.23
C ARG A 412 -24.35 -7.26 -35.14
N THR A 413 -23.18 -7.68 -34.68
CA THR A 413 -22.24 -8.49 -35.48
C THR A 413 -22.70 -9.93 -35.62
N VAL A 414 -23.17 -10.57 -34.54
CA VAL A 414 -23.63 -11.96 -34.58
C VAL A 414 -25.06 -12.10 -35.11
N GLY A 415 -25.78 -10.98 -35.29
CA GLY A 415 -27.12 -10.91 -35.89
C GLY A 415 -28.28 -11.13 -34.91
N GLU A 416 -28.01 -11.22 -33.61
CA GLU A 416 -29.01 -11.40 -32.55
C GLU A 416 -28.61 -10.67 -31.26
N PRO A 417 -29.55 -10.03 -30.54
CA PRO A 417 -29.25 -9.41 -29.24
C PRO A 417 -28.98 -10.46 -28.16
N VAL A 418 -28.11 -10.13 -27.20
CA VAL A 418 -27.80 -11.00 -26.06
C VAL A 418 -28.88 -10.89 -24.99
N ASP A 419 -29.54 -12.00 -24.67
CA ASP A 419 -30.50 -12.07 -23.56
C ASP A 419 -29.79 -12.18 -22.20
N THR A 420 -29.51 -11.01 -21.61
CA THR A 420 -28.88 -10.89 -20.29
C THR A 420 -29.79 -11.27 -19.12
N ALA A 421 -31.09 -11.48 -19.36
CA ALA A 421 -32.05 -11.91 -18.35
C ALA A 421 -32.22 -13.44 -18.31
N SER A 422 -31.67 -14.17 -19.29
CA SER A 422 -31.73 -15.63 -19.33
C SER A 422 -31.02 -16.28 -18.13
N THR A 423 -31.55 -17.42 -17.69
CA THR A 423 -30.94 -18.24 -16.62
C THR A 423 -29.50 -18.62 -16.95
N VAL A 424 -29.23 -18.97 -18.21
CA VAL A 424 -27.90 -19.41 -18.65
C VAL A 424 -26.90 -18.25 -18.64
N PHE A 425 -27.31 -17.04 -19.04
CA PHE A 425 -26.45 -15.87 -18.93
C PHE A 425 -26.11 -15.54 -17.47
N THR A 426 -27.12 -15.54 -16.59
CA THR A 426 -26.93 -15.30 -15.15
C THR A 426 -26.00 -16.35 -14.53
N ALA A 427 -26.15 -17.61 -14.92
CA ALA A 427 -25.29 -18.70 -14.48
C ALA A 427 -23.84 -18.54 -14.95
N LEU A 428 -23.61 -18.15 -16.22
CA LEU A 428 -22.25 -17.89 -16.72
C LEU A 428 -21.61 -16.69 -16.01
N LEU A 429 -22.38 -15.63 -15.73
CA LEU A 429 -21.93 -14.50 -14.93
C LEU A 429 -21.54 -14.91 -13.51
N LEU A 430 -22.36 -15.77 -12.91
CA LEU A 430 -22.10 -16.33 -11.58
C LEU A 430 -20.85 -17.23 -11.57
N ASP A 431 -20.68 -18.10 -12.57
CA ASP A 431 -19.49 -18.95 -12.75
C ASP A 431 -18.22 -18.11 -12.80
N LYS A 432 -18.19 -17.07 -13.66
CA LYS A 432 -17.02 -16.17 -13.78
C LYS A 432 -16.77 -15.37 -12.49
N ALA A 433 -17.80 -14.78 -11.90
CA ALA A 433 -17.65 -13.98 -10.69
C ALA A 433 -17.22 -14.82 -9.47
N LEU A 434 -17.70 -16.05 -9.32
CA LEU A 434 -17.25 -16.96 -8.26
C LEU A 434 -15.81 -17.40 -8.50
N TYR A 435 -15.46 -17.77 -9.74
CA TYR A 435 -14.08 -18.10 -10.12
C TYR A 435 -13.13 -16.95 -9.77
N GLU A 436 -13.47 -15.72 -10.16
CA GLU A 436 -12.70 -14.52 -9.86
C GLU A 436 -12.60 -14.29 -8.35
N THR A 437 -13.68 -14.48 -7.60
CA THR A 437 -13.65 -14.34 -6.13
C THR A 437 -12.62 -15.29 -5.51
N VAL A 438 -12.63 -16.57 -5.93
CA VAL A 438 -11.64 -17.55 -5.47
C VAL A 438 -10.23 -17.19 -5.91
N TYR A 439 -10.08 -16.70 -7.13
CA TYR A 439 -8.79 -16.28 -7.67
C TYR A 439 -8.22 -15.07 -6.89
N GLU A 440 -9.03 -14.03 -6.64
CA GLU A 440 -8.63 -12.84 -5.90
C GLU A 440 -8.33 -13.15 -4.44
N LEU A 441 -9.13 -14.01 -3.78
CA LEU A 441 -8.83 -14.49 -2.42
C LEU A 441 -7.44 -15.11 -2.31
N ARG A 442 -6.96 -15.77 -3.37
CA ARG A 442 -5.67 -16.46 -3.40
C ARG A 442 -4.49 -15.57 -3.80
N HIS A 443 -4.74 -14.45 -4.49
CA HIS A 443 -3.68 -13.67 -5.15
C HIS A 443 -3.73 -12.16 -4.87
N ARG A 444 -4.92 -11.55 -4.75
CA ARG A 444 -5.12 -10.12 -4.47
C ARG A 444 -6.37 -9.90 -3.58
N PRO A 445 -6.29 -10.21 -2.27
CA PRO A 445 -7.46 -10.16 -1.37
C PRO A 445 -8.19 -8.80 -1.35
N ASP A 446 -7.48 -7.69 -1.55
CA ASP A 446 -8.07 -6.34 -1.60
C ASP A 446 -9.04 -6.12 -2.78
N TRP A 447 -8.93 -6.94 -3.83
CA TRP A 447 -9.76 -6.84 -5.02
C TRP A 447 -10.99 -7.74 -4.97
N VAL A 448 -11.12 -8.58 -3.93
CA VAL A 448 -12.16 -9.61 -3.83
C VAL A 448 -13.58 -9.05 -3.85
N GLU A 449 -13.76 -7.81 -3.40
CA GLU A 449 -15.08 -7.21 -3.31
C GLU A 449 -15.67 -6.91 -4.70
N VAL A 450 -14.84 -6.68 -5.72
CA VAL A 450 -15.31 -6.45 -7.10
C VAL A 450 -16.07 -7.66 -7.66
N PRO A 451 -15.53 -8.89 -7.64
CA PRO A 451 -16.26 -10.09 -8.05
C PRO A 451 -17.31 -10.52 -7.02
N ALA A 452 -17.09 -10.35 -5.71
CA ALA A 452 -18.10 -10.70 -4.70
C ALA A 452 -19.38 -9.84 -4.85
N ALA A 453 -19.24 -8.52 -5.06
CA ALA A 453 -20.36 -7.64 -5.34
C ALA A 453 -21.09 -8.02 -6.64
N ALA A 454 -20.36 -8.50 -7.65
CA ALA A 454 -20.96 -8.99 -8.89
C ALA A 454 -21.79 -10.27 -8.67
N VAL A 455 -21.34 -11.19 -7.80
CA VAL A 455 -22.14 -12.34 -7.38
C VAL A 455 -23.43 -11.86 -6.69
N ARG A 456 -23.34 -10.91 -5.76
CA ARG A 456 -24.53 -10.35 -5.08
C ARG A 456 -25.50 -9.68 -6.06
N ARG A 457 -24.98 -8.95 -7.07
CA ARG A 457 -25.79 -8.32 -8.13
C ARG A 457 -26.45 -9.34 -9.06
N ALA A 458 -25.71 -10.34 -9.52
CA ALA A 458 -26.24 -11.44 -10.34
C ALA A 458 -27.34 -12.19 -9.58
N LEU A 459 -27.07 -12.40 -8.28
CA LEU A 459 -27.99 -12.76 -7.21
C LEU A 459 -29.30 -11.97 -7.32
N GLY A 460 -29.19 -10.67 -7.07
CA GLY A 460 -30.23 -9.65 -6.89
C GLY A 460 -31.30 -9.59 -7.98
N ARG A 461 -30.96 -9.85 -9.25
CA ARG A 461 -31.85 -9.67 -10.40
C ARG A 461 -33.07 -10.62 -10.42
N GLY A 462 -33.08 -11.70 -9.62
CA GLY A 462 -34.17 -12.69 -9.57
C GLY A 462 -35.45 -12.29 -8.81
N ALA A 463 -35.53 -11.11 -8.17
CA ALA A 463 -36.69 -10.74 -7.34
C ALA A 463 -37.92 -10.18 -8.11
N SER A 464 -37.90 -10.20 -9.45
CA SER A 464 -38.95 -9.61 -10.29
C SER A 464 -39.42 -10.55 -11.39
N SER A 465 -39.93 -11.74 -11.04
CA SER A 465 -40.77 -12.52 -11.97
C SER A 465 -41.76 -13.41 -11.22
N ALA A 466 -42.72 -12.79 -10.56
CA ALA A 466 -43.98 -13.42 -10.21
C ALA A 466 -45.13 -12.45 -10.55
N GLY A 467 -45.64 -12.57 -11.78
CA GLY A 467 -46.89 -11.95 -12.24
C GLY A 467 -46.71 -10.78 -13.19
N THR A 468 -46.96 -10.99 -14.49
CA THR A 468 -48.14 -10.49 -15.21
C THR A 468 -48.01 -10.87 -16.69
N VAL A 469 -49.12 -11.33 -17.26
CA VAL A 469 -49.23 -11.90 -18.61
C VAL A 469 -49.15 -10.83 -19.71
N ALA A 470 -48.49 -11.24 -20.80
CA ALA A 470 -48.28 -10.62 -22.10
C ALA A 470 -49.28 -9.56 -22.62
N GLY A 471 -48.72 -8.48 -23.18
CA GLY A 471 -49.33 -7.59 -24.15
C GLY A 471 -48.26 -7.05 -25.11
N THR A 472 -48.26 -7.56 -26.34
CA THR A 472 -47.34 -7.27 -27.46
C THR A 472 -47.29 -5.79 -27.86
N PRO A 473 -46.14 -5.27 -28.34
CA PRO A 473 -46.14 -4.15 -29.28
C PRO A 473 -45.48 -4.50 -30.62
N THR A 474 -46.22 -4.18 -31.69
CA THR A 474 -45.80 -4.19 -33.09
C THR A 474 -45.06 -2.91 -33.47
N ARG A 475 -44.11 -3.02 -34.41
CA ARG A 475 -43.47 -1.91 -35.14
C ARG A 475 -44.48 -1.15 -36.00
N ASP A 476 -44.39 0.18 -36.04
CA ASP A 476 -43.93 0.93 -37.23
C ASP A 476 -43.95 2.46 -37.02
N THR A 477 -42.97 3.08 -37.66
CA THR A 477 -42.72 4.50 -37.93
C THR A 477 -43.83 5.21 -38.72
N VAL A 478 -43.93 6.56 -38.59
CA VAL A 478 -43.81 7.57 -39.68
C VAL A 478 -44.34 8.96 -39.24
N GLU A 479 -43.45 9.96 -39.39
CA GLU A 479 -43.61 11.39 -39.77
C GLU A 479 -44.56 12.37 -39.04
N THR A 480 -43.91 13.35 -38.39
CA THR A 480 -44.01 14.84 -38.55
C THR A 480 -45.24 15.48 -39.20
N VAL A 481 -45.82 16.47 -38.49
CA VAL A 481 -45.97 17.87 -38.97
C VAL A 481 -45.79 18.85 -37.78
N ILE A 482 -45.00 19.89 -38.05
CA ILE A 482 -44.58 21.02 -37.21
C ILE A 482 -45.58 22.17 -37.31
N GLU A 483 -45.78 22.93 -36.23
CA GLU A 483 -45.95 24.39 -36.15
C GLU A 483 -46.15 24.75 -34.66
N GLY A 484 -45.41 25.64 -34.00
CA GLY A 484 -44.30 26.51 -34.36
C GLY A 484 -43.79 27.20 -33.08
N GLU A 485 -42.49 27.48 -33.04
CA GLU A 485 -41.83 28.45 -32.15
C GLU A 485 -41.60 29.78 -32.93
N PRO A 486 -41.06 30.90 -32.38
CA PRO A 486 -40.38 31.11 -31.07
C PRO A 486 -40.74 32.47 -30.38
N GLN A 487 -40.20 32.73 -29.17
CA GLN A 487 -39.20 33.79 -28.90
C GLN A 487 -39.11 34.29 -27.43
N GLU A 488 -37.86 34.48 -27.01
CA GLU A 488 -37.33 35.26 -25.88
C GLU A 488 -37.82 36.72 -25.87
N ASP A 489 -37.95 37.36 -24.71
CA ASP A 489 -36.97 38.36 -24.23
C ASP A 489 -37.38 39.09 -22.91
N THR A 490 -36.33 39.61 -22.29
CA THR A 490 -36.06 40.45 -21.11
C THR A 490 -37.04 41.52 -20.54
N MET A 491 -36.90 41.71 -19.21
CA MET A 491 -36.89 42.93 -18.36
C MET A 491 -38.13 43.83 -18.07
N HIS A 492 -38.25 44.13 -16.76
CA HIS A 492 -38.95 45.18 -16.00
C HIS A 492 -39.65 46.37 -16.71
N ALA A 493 -40.87 46.75 -16.24
CA ALA A 493 -41.14 47.94 -15.37
C ALA A 493 -42.64 48.35 -15.31
N GLU A 494 -43.03 48.84 -14.12
CA GLU A 494 -44.06 49.87 -13.78
C GLU A 494 -45.60 49.68 -13.94
N ASN A 495 -46.26 49.63 -12.76
CA ASN A 495 -47.29 50.52 -12.18
C ASN A 495 -48.65 50.90 -12.85
N THR A 496 -49.69 50.79 -11.99
CA THR A 496 -50.93 51.62 -11.83
C THR A 496 -52.00 51.55 -12.94
N GLU A 497 -53.32 51.56 -12.72
CA GLU A 497 -54.17 52.08 -11.63
C GLU A 497 -55.60 51.50 -11.80
N SER A 498 -56.35 51.24 -10.72
CA SER A 498 -57.61 51.91 -10.31
C SER A 498 -58.61 50.81 -9.91
N THR A 499 -59.55 50.89 -8.97
CA THR A 499 -60.00 51.90 -8.00
C THR A 499 -60.97 51.22 -7.01
N THR A 500 -61.00 51.76 -5.79
CA THR A 500 -61.85 51.58 -4.58
C THR A 500 -63.39 51.67 -4.81
N PRO A 501 -64.29 51.38 -3.83
CA PRO A 501 -64.35 51.88 -2.42
C PRO A 501 -64.78 50.81 -1.37
N GLY A 502 -64.73 50.95 -0.03
CA GLY A 502 -64.49 52.08 0.88
C GLY A 502 -65.72 52.43 1.76
N ALA A 503 -65.59 52.31 3.10
CA ALA A 503 -66.40 52.86 4.24
C ALA A 503 -67.65 52.06 4.73
N ALA A 504 -67.76 51.54 5.98
CA ALA A 504 -67.72 52.07 7.38
C ALA A 504 -69.15 52.22 7.97
N ALA A 505 -69.57 51.46 9.01
CA ALA A 505 -69.64 51.78 10.46
C ALA A 505 -70.97 51.16 11.05
N PRO A 506 -71.35 51.21 12.35
CA PRO A 506 -70.65 51.48 13.62
C PRO A 506 -70.99 50.47 14.78
N ALA A 507 -70.45 50.77 15.96
CA ALA A 507 -70.45 50.05 17.23
C ALA A 507 -71.78 49.94 18.01
N ALA A 508 -71.85 48.95 18.91
CA ALA A 508 -72.62 48.99 20.17
C ALA A 508 -72.00 48.05 21.24
N ALA A 509 -71.60 48.62 22.37
CA ALA A 509 -71.42 47.97 23.69
C ALA A 509 -72.71 48.19 24.52
N PRO A 510 -72.98 47.59 25.72
CA PRO A 510 -72.05 46.90 26.64
C PRO A 510 -72.56 45.56 27.22
N SER A 511 -71.65 44.76 27.78
CA SER A 511 -71.96 43.63 28.65
C SER A 511 -71.86 44.03 30.14
N THR A 512 -72.83 43.60 30.93
CA THR A 512 -72.81 43.61 32.40
C THR A 512 -72.43 42.23 32.92
N GLY A 513 -71.58 42.17 33.96
CA GLY A 513 -71.70 41.17 35.02
C GLY A 513 -70.67 40.02 35.05
N ALA A 514 -69.52 40.32 35.67
CA ALA A 514 -68.84 39.58 36.74
C ALA A 514 -68.66 38.03 36.71
N ALA A 515 -67.37 37.67 36.71
CA ALA A 515 -66.66 36.73 37.60
C ALA A 515 -66.83 35.20 37.44
N ALA A 516 -65.74 34.52 37.07
CA ALA A 516 -64.87 33.76 37.99
C ALA A 516 -63.64 33.19 37.24
N GLY A 517 -62.57 32.88 37.99
CA GLY A 517 -61.20 32.70 37.52
C GLY A 517 -60.88 31.50 36.62
N GLY A 518 -59.76 31.62 35.91
CA GLY A 518 -59.11 30.57 35.11
C GLY A 518 -57.68 30.99 34.77
N THR A 519 -56.74 30.14 35.15
CA THR A 519 -55.26 30.22 35.12
C THR A 519 -54.63 30.65 33.80
N GLY A 520 -53.62 31.51 33.86
CA GLY A 520 -52.84 31.99 32.72
C GLY A 520 -51.99 30.87 32.09
N SER A 521 -52.18 30.65 30.81
CA SER A 521 -51.38 29.78 29.95
C SER A 521 -50.08 30.50 29.57
N SER A 522 -48.93 30.05 30.07
CA SER A 522 -47.61 30.50 29.58
C SER A 522 -47.38 29.96 28.17
N THR A 523 -47.23 30.85 27.20
CA THR A 523 -46.92 30.51 25.80
C THR A 523 -45.44 30.20 25.65
N SER A 524 -45.10 29.04 25.07
CA SER A 524 -43.71 28.66 24.74
C SER A 524 -43.08 29.65 23.76
N LEU A 525 -41.75 29.84 23.83
CA LEU A 525 -40.98 30.63 22.86
C LEU A 525 -41.25 30.16 21.43
N GLU A 526 -41.66 31.05 20.53
CA GLU A 526 -42.06 30.70 19.16
C GLU A 526 -40.83 30.43 18.27
N VAL A 527 -40.85 29.34 17.51
CA VAL A 527 -39.80 28.96 16.55
C VAL A 527 -40.46 28.69 15.20
N ARG A 528 -39.87 29.21 14.12
CA ARG A 528 -40.39 29.01 12.76
C ARG A 528 -40.43 27.51 12.41
N ALA A 529 -41.51 27.07 11.76
CA ALA A 529 -41.72 25.66 11.41
C ALA A 529 -40.57 25.05 10.60
N GLU A 530 -39.99 25.82 9.66
CA GLU A 530 -38.82 25.40 8.86
C GLU A 530 -37.59 25.10 9.72
N VAL A 531 -37.35 25.91 10.77
CA VAL A 531 -36.24 25.70 11.69
C VAL A 531 -36.47 24.45 12.54
N LEU A 532 -37.71 24.23 13.01
CA LEU A 532 -38.06 23.00 13.73
C LEU A 532 -37.85 21.74 12.87
N THR A 533 -38.24 21.75 11.60
CA THR A 533 -37.97 20.64 10.66
C THR A 533 -36.47 20.46 10.42
N ALA A 534 -35.71 21.56 10.23
CA ALA A 534 -34.26 21.47 10.07
C ALA A 534 -33.56 20.89 11.31
N VAL A 535 -34.00 21.26 12.52
CA VAL A 535 -33.50 20.71 13.79
C VAL A 535 -33.88 19.24 13.95
N ALA A 536 -35.13 18.86 13.68
CA ALA A 536 -35.60 17.48 13.77
C ALA A 536 -34.83 16.54 12.84
N HIS A 537 -34.43 17.06 11.68
CA HIS A 537 -33.56 16.38 10.73
C HIS A 537 -32.09 16.71 10.92
N GLY A 538 -31.62 17.25 12.05
CA GLY A 538 -30.19 17.51 12.30
C GLY A 538 -29.44 18.26 11.19
N ARG A 539 -30.11 19.20 10.52
CA ARG A 539 -29.60 20.05 9.42
C ARG A 539 -29.42 21.51 9.84
N TYR A 540 -29.76 21.86 11.08
CA TYR A 540 -29.63 23.22 11.59
C TYR A 540 -28.28 23.40 12.29
N HIS A 541 -27.55 24.46 11.93
CA HIS A 541 -26.19 24.74 12.42
C HIS A 541 -26.11 25.14 13.91
N GLN A 542 -27.22 25.56 14.52
CA GLN A 542 -27.30 25.97 15.93
C GLN A 542 -28.42 25.23 16.70
N PRO A 543 -28.36 23.89 16.83
CA PRO A 543 -29.44 23.13 17.48
C PRO A 543 -29.68 23.56 18.94
N HIS A 544 -28.66 24.09 19.62
CA HIS A 544 -28.74 24.60 20.99
C HIS A 544 -29.59 25.88 21.13
N GLU A 545 -29.87 26.63 20.06
CA GLU A 545 -30.83 27.76 20.09
C GLU A 545 -32.28 27.30 20.17
N VAL A 546 -32.55 26.04 19.82
CA VAL A 546 -33.91 25.49 19.73
C VAL A 546 -34.12 24.41 20.77
N LEU A 547 -33.21 23.45 20.88
CA LEU A 547 -33.24 22.35 21.84
C LEU A 547 -32.65 22.79 23.19
N GLY A 548 -32.97 22.05 24.25
CA GLY A 548 -32.58 22.38 25.61
C GLY A 548 -33.60 23.27 26.31
N ALA A 549 -33.14 23.98 27.34
CA ALA A 549 -33.96 24.83 28.18
C ALA A 549 -33.63 26.32 27.98
N HIS A 550 -34.66 27.11 27.66
CA HIS A 550 -34.54 28.51 27.27
C HIS A 550 -35.39 29.39 28.17
N LEU A 551 -34.77 30.36 28.85
CA LEU A 551 -35.46 31.33 29.71
C LEU A 551 -35.85 32.56 28.90
N ASP A 552 -37.13 32.93 28.92
CA ASP A 552 -37.62 34.17 28.30
C ASP A 552 -37.58 35.38 29.25
N ASP A 553 -37.75 36.58 28.69
CA ASP A 553 -37.78 37.84 29.44
C ASP A 553 -38.95 37.93 30.45
N ALA A 554 -39.98 37.09 30.29
CA ALA A 554 -41.13 37.01 31.18
C ALA A 554 -40.90 36.05 32.38
N GLY A 555 -39.74 35.40 32.45
CA GLY A 555 -39.40 34.46 33.51
C GLY A 555 -39.98 33.06 33.31
N THR A 556 -40.33 32.69 32.08
CA THR A 556 -40.79 31.34 31.72
C THR A 556 -39.64 30.56 31.07
N VAL A 557 -39.43 29.33 31.53
CA VAL A 557 -38.49 28.38 30.92
C VAL A 557 -39.26 27.52 29.92
N THR A 558 -38.81 27.51 28.66
CA THR A 558 -39.28 26.59 27.62
C THR A 558 -38.28 25.45 27.47
N PHE A 559 -38.74 24.20 27.59
CA PHE A 559 -37.96 23.00 27.34
C PHE A 559 -38.31 22.44 25.97
N ARG A 560 -37.29 22.14 25.14
CA ARG A 560 -37.44 21.45 23.86
C ARG A 560 -36.49 20.27 23.76
N VAL A 561 -37.04 19.11 23.45
CA VAL A 561 -36.27 17.86 23.39
C VAL A 561 -36.60 17.12 22.11
N LEU A 562 -35.57 16.64 21.40
CA LEU A 562 -35.73 15.79 20.23
C LEU A 562 -35.73 14.31 20.66
N ARG A 563 -36.88 13.65 20.57
CA ARG A 563 -37.10 12.20 20.78
C ARG A 563 -38.02 11.65 19.68
N PRO A 564 -37.46 11.32 18.51
CA PRO A 564 -38.20 10.67 17.43
C PRO A 564 -38.80 9.35 17.95
N MET A 565 -40.02 9.01 17.51
CA MET A 565 -40.71 7.77 17.85
C MET A 565 -41.07 7.56 19.34
N ALA A 566 -40.81 8.53 20.22
CA ALA A 566 -41.25 8.45 21.62
C ALA A 566 -42.77 8.50 21.75
N GLU A 567 -43.30 7.83 22.77
CA GLU A 567 -44.74 7.81 23.10
C GLU A 567 -45.07 8.94 24.10
N GLU A 568 -44.28 9.04 25.17
CA GLU A 568 -44.37 10.14 26.14
C GLU A 568 -42.99 10.71 26.44
N VAL A 569 -42.92 12.03 26.57
CA VAL A 569 -41.72 12.74 27.01
C VAL A 569 -42.10 13.71 28.12
N SER A 570 -41.34 13.68 29.21
CA SER A 570 -41.49 14.62 30.32
C SER A 570 -40.14 15.15 30.77
N VAL A 571 -40.12 16.33 31.38
CA VAL A 571 -38.94 16.90 32.05
C VAL A 571 -39.12 16.76 33.56
N ARG A 572 -38.09 16.29 34.26
CA ARG A 572 -38.04 16.27 35.73
C ARG A 572 -36.97 17.23 36.24
N THR A 573 -37.35 18.23 37.03
CA THR A 573 -36.43 19.22 37.60
C THR A 573 -35.78 18.75 38.91
N ASP A 574 -34.75 19.47 39.37
CA ASP A 574 -34.02 19.23 40.62
C ASP A 574 -34.92 19.10 41.86
N ASP A 575 -36.02 19.86 41.90
CA ASP A 575 -36.99 19.86 43.00
C ASP A 575 -38.02 18.71 42.92
N GLY A 576 -37.89 17.83 41.93
CA GLY A 576 -38.76 16.68 41.69
C GLY A 576 -40.01 16.99 40.88
N THR A 577 -40.21 18.23 40.41
CA THR A 577 -41.36 18.58 39.55
C THR A 577 -41.26 17.86 38.21
N VAL A 578 -42.35 17.21 37.77
CA VAL A 578 -42.45 16.52 36.47
C VAL A 578 -43.38 17.30 35.55
N ILE A 579 -42.89 17.66 34.37
CA ILE A 579 -43.57 18.48 33.37
C ILE A 579 -43.78 17.62 32.12
N PRO A 580 -45.02 17.25 31.76
CA PRO A 580 -45.28 16.55 30.51
C PRO A 580 -45.02 17.49 29.33
N LEU A 581 -44.30 17.00 28.32
CA LEU A 581 -44.07 17.73 27.08
C LEU A 581 -45.14 17.33 26.05
N ARG A 582 -45.54 18.27 25.21
CA ARG A 582 -46.41 18.00 24.05
C ARG A 582 -45.56 17.85 22.80
N HIS A 583 -45.91 16.91 21.92
CA HIS A 583 -45.30 16.81 20.60
C HIS A 583 -45.56 18.12 19.83
N GLU A 584 -44.49 18.72 19.31
CA GLU A 584 -44.53 19.98 18.56
C GLU A 584 -44.38 19.72 17.06
N ARG A 585 -43.36 18.95 16.66
CA ARG A 585 -43.08 18.62 15.25
C ARG A 585 -42.04 17.51 15.12
N GLU A 586 -42.29 16.50 14.31
CA GLU A 586 -41.28 15.52 13.82
C GLU A 586 -40.35 14.93 14.90
N GLY A 587 -40.88 14.73 16.13
CA GLY A 587 -40.13 14.18 17.26
C GLY A 587 -39.56 15.23 18.22
N ILE A 588 -39.74 16.52 17.95
CA ILE A 588 -39.52 17.61 18.91
C ILE A 588 -40.72 17.69 19.85
N TRP A 589 -40.44 17.72 21.15
CA TRP A 589 -41.39 17.85 22.24
C TRP A 589 -41.14 19.13 23.01
N VAL A 590 -42.20 19.85 23.40
CA VAL A 590 -42.12 21.15 24.07
C VAL A 590 -42.95 21.22 25.36
N GLY A 591 -42.43 21.90 26.37
CA GLY A 591 -43.13 22.17 27.63
C GLY A 591 -42.64 23.48 28.25
N THR A 592 -43.40 24.04 29.19
CA THR A 592 -43.02 25.29 29.86
C THR A 592 -43.22 25.22 31.35
N MET A 593 -42.42 25.98 32.10
CA MET A 593 -42.66 26.24 33.52
C MET A 593 -42.19 27.65 33.90
N PRO A 594 -42.76 28.27 34.95
CA PRO A 594 -42.17 29.47 35.56
C PRO A 594 -40.79 29.16 36.15
N ALA A 595 -39.82 30.07 35.98
CA ALA A 595 -38.51 29.95 36.60
C ALA A 595 -38.62 29.91 38.13
N THR A 596 -37.97 28.93 38.76
CA THR A 596 -37.94 28.79 40.22
C THR A 596 -37.05 29.83 40.90
N HIS A 597 -36.03 30.31 40.19
CA HIS A 597 -35.15 31.40 40.61
C HIS A 597 -35.02 32.43 39.48
N ALA A 598 -35.07 33.72 39.82
CA ALA A 598 -35.03 34.79 38.84
C ALA A 598 -33.74 34.74 38.01
N GLY A 599 -33.87 34.70 36.68
CA GLY A 599 -32.73 34.66 35.76
C GLY A 599 -32.04 33.29 35.63
N GLN A 600 -32.60 32.21 36.18
CA GLN A 600 -31.96 30.89 36.18
C GLN A 600 -32.86 29.80 35.60
N VAL A 601 -32.24 28.92 34.81
CA VAL A 601 -32.83 27.66 34.36
C VAL A 601 -32.57 26.59 35.43
N PRO A 602 -33.58 25.83 35.89
CA PRO A 602 -33.35 24.75 36.85
C PRO A 602 -32.58 23.59 36.21
N GLY A 603 -31.84 22.82 37.01
CA GLY A 603 -31.32 21.53 36.55
C GLY A 603 -32.47 20.56 36.29
N TYR A 604 -32.32 19.71 35.27
CA TYR A 604 -33.38 18.80 34.83
C TYR A 604 -32.88 17.52 34.16
N ARG A 605 -33.76 16.53 34.08
CA ARG A 605 -33.60 15.26 33.36
C ARG A 605 -34.79 15.02 32.44
N ILE A 606 -34.58 14.24 31.40
CA ILE A 606 -35.60 13.85 30.44
C ILE A 606 -36.09 12.45 30.83
N LEU A 607 -37.40 12.30 30.96
CA LEU A 607 -38.06 11.01 31.07
C LEU A 607 -38.69 10.69 29.71
N VAL A 608 -38.30 9.59 29.09
CA VAL A 608 -38.80 9.18 27.78
C VAL A 608 -39.28 7.73 27.82
N SER A 609 -40.48 7.49 27.30
CA SER A 609 -41.01 6.15 27.04
C SER A 609 -41.14 5.91 25.54
N PHE A 610 -40.90 4.67 25.13
CA PHE A 610 -41.11 4.19 23.77
C PHE A 610 -42.12 3.05 23.81
N PRO A 611 -42.77 2.72 22.68
CA PRO A 611 -43.79 1.68 22.64
C PRO A 611 -43.30 0.35 23.22
N GLY A 612 -43.95 -0.12 24.29
CA GLY A 612 -43.63 -1.38 24.96
C GLY A 612 -42.39 -1.36 25.87
N MET A 613 -41.81 -0.18 26.15
CA MET A 613 -40.67 -0.02 27.06
C MET A 613 -41.03 0.89 28.25
N ASP A 614 -40.45 0.59 29.41
CA ASP A 614 -40.57 1.44 30.59
C ASP A 614 -39.90 2.81 30.35
N ALA A 615 -40.38 3.84 31.05
CA ALA A 615 -39.79 5.17 30.96
C ALA A 615 -38.33 5.16 31.44
N THR A 616 -37.43 5.64 30.58
CA THR A 616 -36.01 5.78 30.88
C THR A 616 -35.68 7.22 31.21
N GLU A 617 -34.82 7.41 32.19
CA GLU A 617 -34.31 8.71 32.57
C GLU A 617 -32.96 8.96 31.90
N GLN A 618 -32.83 10.12 31.27
CA GLN A 618 -31.67 10.51 30.49
C GLN A 618 -31.33 11.97 30.77
N ASP A 619 -30.07 12.33 30.55
CA ASP A 619 -29.69 13.73 30.52
C ASP A 619 -29.90 14.34 29.12
N ASP A 620 -29.89 15.66 29.04
CA ASP A 620 -30.06 16.41 27.80
C ASP A 620 -28.70 16.88 27.25
N PRO A 621 -28.25 16.43 26.07
CA PRO A 621 -27.04 16.97 25.45
C PRO A 621 -27.08 18.49 25.22
N TYR A 622 -28.29 19.06 25.00
CA TYR A 622 -28.46 20.44 24.57
C TYR A 622 -28.55 21.47 25.70
N ARG A 623 -28.46 21.05 26.97
CA ARG A 623 -28.37 21.98 28.12
C ARG A 623 -26.96 22.46 28.42
N TYR A 624 -25.94 21.90 27.76
CA TYR A 624 -24.54 22.15 28.08
C TYR A 624 -23.96 23.33 27.29
N LEU A 625 -23.19 24.16 27.99
CA LEU A 625 -22.43 25.26 27.39
C LEU A 625 -21.29 24.73 26.48
N PRO A 626 -20.78 25.55 25.54
CA PRO A 626 -19.64 25.20 24.70
C PRO A 626 -18.47 24.62 25.50
N THR A 627 -17.95 23.47 25.07
CA THR A 627 -16.81 22.82 25.73
C THR A 627 -15.44 23.27 25.19
N VAL A 628 -15.44 24.07 24.11
CA VAL A 628 -14.27 24.71 23.51
C VAL A 628 -14.29 26.20 23.84
N GLY A 629 -13.25 26.71 24.49
CA GLY A 629 -13.18 28.11 24.93
C GLY A 629 -12.85 29.08 23.81
N GLU A 630 -13.13 30.37 24.01
CA GLU A 630 -12.85 31.43 23.03
C GLU A 630 -11.35 31.58 22.73
N LEU A 631 -10.49 31.39 23.74
CA LEU A 631 -9.04 31.44 23.57
C LEU A 631 -8.56 30.27 22.69
N ASP A 632 -9.08 29.07 22.89
CA ASP A 632 -8.71 27.90 22.08
C ASP A 632 -9.12 28.11 20.62
N GLN A 633 -10.33 28.62 20.38
CA GLN A 633 -10.80 29.00 19.04
C GLN A 633 -9.94 30.09 18.39
N HIS A 634 -9.44 31.04 19.18
CA HIS A 634 -8.54 32.07 18.68
C HIS A 634 -7.17 31.49 18.31
N LEU A 635 -6.53 30.74 19.20
CA LEU A 635 -5.23 30.13 18.96
C LEU A 635 -5.24 29.14 17.79
N PHE A 636 -6.33 28.40 17.62
CA PHE A 636 -6.50 27.48 16.49
C PHE A 636 -6.57 28.23 15.15
N ARG A 637 -7.34 29.32 15.07
CA ARG A 637 -7.43 30.18 13.88
C ARG A 637 -6.13 30.90 13.55
N GLU A 638 -5.33 31.22 14.57
CA GLU A 638 -3.97 31.79 14.39
C GLU A 638 -2.93 30.70 14.07
N GLY A 639 -3.30 29.43 14.19
CA GLY A 639 -2.46 28.28 13.87
C GLY A 639 -1.34 28.03 14.86
N ARG A 640 -1.55 28.41 16.13
CA ARG A 640 -0.52 28.43 17.18
C ARG A 640 -0.96 27.71 18.46
N HIS A 641 -1.92 26.80 18.34
CA HIS A 641 -2.42 26.05 19.47
C HIS A 641 -1.54 24.81 19.73
N GLU A 642 -0.45 25.00 20.48
CA GLU A 642 0.60 23.98 20.71
C GLU A 642 0.08 22.69 21.40
N THR A 643 -1.10 22.69 22.05
CA THR A 643 -1.73 21.50 22.66
C THR A 643 -3.11 21.17 22.09
N LEU A 644 -3.28 21.26 20.76
CA LEU A 644 -4.60 21.17 20.10
C LEU A 644 -5.41 19.91 20.47
N TRP A 645 -4.74 18.79 20.71
CA TRP A 645 -5.34 17.49 21.08
C TRP A 645 -6.04 17.48 22.46
N THR A 646 -5.84 18.51 23.28
CA THR A 646 -6.56 18.65 24.55
C THR A 646 -7.96 19.27 24.36
N VAL A 647 -8.23 19.83 23.18
CA VAL A 647 -9.44 20.60 22.89
C VAL A 647 -10.30 19.93 21.81
N LEU A 648 -9.72 19.62 20.65
CA LEU A 648 -10.43 18.97 19.55
C LEU A 648 -10.48 17.44 19.71
N GLY A 649 -11.37 16.81 18.95
CA GLY A 649 -11.62 15.37 18.99
C GLY A 649 -12.64 14.97 20.06
N SER A 650 -12.52 13.73 20.56
CA SER A 650 -13.32 13.24 21.69
C SER A 650 -12.59 13.35 23.03
N ARG A 651 -13.26 13.94 24.03
CA ARG A 651 -12.74 14.09 25.40
C ARG A 651 -13.80 13.68 26.42
N VAL A 652 -13.47 12.71 27.26
CA VAL A 652 -14.30 12.39 28.43
C VAL A 652 -14.24 13.57 29.41
N ARG A 653 -15.41 14.00 29.89
CA ARG A 653 -15.57 15.10 30.86
C ARG A 653 -16.47 14.69 32.01
N HIS A 654 -16.21 15.30 33.16
CA HIS A 654 -16.97 15.12 34.38
C HIS A 654 -17.54 16.48 34.83
N TYR A 655 -18.84 16.52 35.07
CA TYR A 655 -19.54 17.70 35.60
C TYR A 655 -20.26 17.36 36.89
N SER A 656 -20.04 18.18 37.91
CA SER A 656 -20.80 18.07 39.16
C SER A 656 -22.18 18.73 38.99
N SER A 657 -23.24 18.01 39.37
CA SER A 657 -24.62 18.50 39.35
C SER A 657 -25.30 18.21 40.69
N PRO A 658 -26.30 19.02 41.12
CA PRO A 658 -27.17 18.69 42.26
C PRO A 658 -27.82 17.29 42.18
N GLN A 659 -27.91 16.74 40.97
CA GLN A 659 -28.49 15.42 40.67
C GLN A 659 -27.44 14.29 40.61
N GLY A 660 -26.18 14.56 40.96
CA GLY A 660 -25.05 13.63 40.92
C GLY A 660 -23.96 14.04 39.93
N GLU A 661 -22.83 13.31 39.95
CA GLU A 661 -21.76 13.47 38.96
C GLU A 661 -22.21 12.98 37.58
N ILE A 662 -21.92 13.77 36.55
CA ILE A 662 -22.27 13.47 35.17
C ILE A 662 -20.98 13.24 34.39
N THR A 663 -20.85 12.04 33.85
CA THR A 663 -19.77 11.68 32.93
C THR A 663 -20.33 11.64 31.52
N GLY A 664 -19.60 12.18 30.56
CA GLY A 664 -19.93 12.12 29.14
C GLY A 664 -18.74 12.46 28.28
N THR A 665 -18.94 12.56 26.98
CA THR A 665 -17.88 12.89 26.02
C THR A 665 -18.22 14.17 25.29
N SER A 666 -17.29 15.14 25.26
CA SER A 666 -17.34 16.24 24.32
C SER A 666 -16.71 15.82 23.00
N PHE A 667 -17.37 16.16 21.91
CA PHE A 667 -16.89 15.97 20.54
C PHE A 667 -16.71 17.34 19.90
N ALA A 668 -15.54 17.59 19.32
CA ALA A 668 -15.25 18.84 18.62
C ALA A 668 -14.46 18.57 17.33
N VAL A 669 -14.93 19.12 16.20
CA VAL A 669 -14.33 18.88 14.88
C VAL A 669 -14.31 20.14 14.03
N TRP A 670 -13.23 20.36 13.29
CA TRP A 670 -13.12 21.48 12.35
C TRP A 670 -13.69 21.10 10.98
N ALA A 671 -14.74 21.80 10.56
CA ALA A 671 -15.43 21.60 9.28
C ALA A 671 -16.10 22.94 8.86
N PRO A 672 -15.31 23.95 8.48
CA PRO A 672 -15.78 25.33 8.33
C PRO A 672 -16.83 25.51 7.22
N ASN A 673 -16.79 24.68 6.17
CA ASN A 673 -17.73 24.75 5.04
C ASN A 673 -18.91 23.78 5.17
N ALA A 674 -19.05 23.08 6.30
CA ALA A 674 -20.19 22.20 6.52
C ALA A 674 -21.47 23.02 6.75
N GLN A 675 -22.60 22.54 6.21
CA GLN A 675 -23.92 23.09 6.53
C GLN A 675 -24.42 22.59 7.90
N ALA A 676 -24.07 21.35 8.26
CA ALA A 676 -24.42 20.72 9.51
C ALA A 676 -23.47 19.56 9.81
N VAL A 677 -23.21 19.31 11.09
CA VAL A 677 -22.43 18.16 11.56
C VAL A 677 -23.20 17.43 12.64
N ARG A 678 -23.07 16.10 12.67
CA ARG A 678 -23.66 15.23 13.69
C ARG A 678 -22.61 14.24 14.18
N VAL A 679 -22.71 13.83 15.44
CA VAL A 679 -21.96 12.66 15.94
C VAL A 679 -22.85 11.43 15.89
N LYS A 680 -22.33 10.33 15.34
CA LYS A 680 -23.03 9.04 15.28
C LYS A 680 -22.12 7.92 15.75
N GLY A 681 -22.67 6.88 16.33
CA GLY A 681 -21.91 5.77 16.87
C GLY A 681 -22.81 4.74 17.54
N ASP A 682 -22.20 3.84 18.31
CA ASP A 682 -22.91 2.72 18.95
C ASP A 682 -24.08 3.20 19.83
N PHE A 683 -23.87 4.33 20.52
CA PHE A 683 -24.82 4.91 21.48
C PHE A 683 -26.11 5.46 20.86
N ASN A 684 -26.15 5.66 19.54
CA ASN A 684 -27.33 6.14 18.82
C ASN A 684 -27.69 5.28 17.61
N GLY A 685 -27.23 4.02 17.59
CA GLY A 685 -27.52 3.09 16.51
C GLY A 685 -27.00 3.56 15.15
N TRP A 686 -25.91 4.33 15.15
CA TRP A 686 -25.34 4.98 13.96
C TRP A 686 -26.30 5.97 13.26
N ASP A 687 -27.28 6.50 13.98
CA ASP A 687 -28.14 7.63 13.55
C ASP A 687 -27.81 8.90 14.35
N GLY A 688 -27.16 9.85 13.68
CA GLY A 688 -26.77 11.13 14.28
C GLY A 688 -27.88 12.16 14.43
N HIS A 689 -29.13 11.91 14.01
CA HIS A 689 -30.21 12.91 14.04
C HIS A 689 -30.43 13.52 15.43
N GLN A 690 -30.31 12.71 16.49
CA GLN A 690 -30.50 13.15 17.88
C GLN A 690 -29.27 13.83 18.49
N HIS A 691 -28.15 13.88 17.77
CA HIS A 691 -26.86 14.37 18.24
C HIS A 691 -26.22 15.31 17.21
N ALA A 692 -27.02 16.23 16.67
CA ALA A 692 -26.55 17.33 15.83
C ALA A 692 -25.71 18.32 16.66
N MET A 693 -24.57 18.74 16.09
CA MET A 693 -23.57 19.60 16.73
C MET A 693 -23.87 21.08 16.45
N ARG A 694 -23.44 21.98 17.34
CA ARG A 694 -23.48 23.43 17.08
C ARG A 694 -22.21 23.90 16.39
N SER A 695 -22.34 24.84 15.47
CA SER A 695 -21.22 25.61 14.96
C SER A 695 -20.79 26.67 15.99
N LEU A 696 -19.49 26.83 16.20
CA LEU A 696 -18.91 27.90 17.02
C LEU A 696 -18.51 29.10 16.15
N GLY A 697 -19.41 29.49 15.23
CA GLY A 697 -19.29 30.67 14.38
C GLY A 697 -18.07 30.62 13.46
N ASP A 698 -17.38 31.76 13.36
CA ASP A 698 -16.24 31.98 12.43
C ASP A 698 -15.00 31.12 12.75
N SER A 699 -15.01 30.32 13.82
CA SER A 699 -13.97 29.32 14.07
C SER A 699 -14.05 28.11 13.13
N GLY A 700 -15.22 27.85 12.55
CA GLY A 700 -15.46 26.63 11.78
C GLY A 700 -15.45 25.33 12.60
N ILE A 701 -15.37 25.43 13.92
CA ILE A 701 -15.41 24.29 14.84
C ILE A 701 -16.88 23.95 15.13
N TRP A 702 -17.20 22.66 15.07
CA TRP A 702 -18.47 22.08 15.47
C TRP A 702 -18.30 21.35 16.79
N GLU A 703 -19.25 21.48 17.71
CA GLU A 703 -19.13 20.88 19.04
C GLU A 703 -20.47 20.38 19.62
N ILE A 704 -20.39 19.31 20.42
CA ILE A 704 -21.46 18.85 21.31
C ILE A 704 -20.87 18.08 22.51
N PHE A 705 -21.48 18.22 23.68
CA PHE A 705 -21.28 17.29 24.80
C PHE A 705 -22.42 16.28 24.88
N VAL A 706 -22.09 15.00 24.88
CA VAL A 706 -23.07 13.91 24.99
C VAL A 706 -22.88 13.18 26.34
N PRO A 707 -23.82 13.34 27.28
CA PRO A 707 -23.80 12.64 28.57
C PRO A 707 -23.91 11.12 28.40
N GLY A 708 -23.30 10.37 29.33
CA GLY A 708 -23.38 8.91 29.38
C GLY A 708 -22.43 8.17 28.43
N ILE A 709 -21.69 8.90 27.59
CA ILE A 709 -20.68 8.33 26.68
C ILE A 709 -19.33 8.26 27.40
N GLY A 710 -18.66 7.12 27.27
CA GLY A 710 -17.38 6.85 27.94
C GLY A 710 -16.33 6.30 26.98
N ALA A 711 -15.14 6.00 27.52
CA ALA A 711 -14.07 5.38 26.77
C ALA A 711 -14.49 4.04 26.16
N GLY A 712 -13.98 3.74 24.96
CA GLY A 712 -14.30 2.54 24.21
C GLY A 712 -15.49 2.66 23.26
N THR A 713 -16.33 3.70 23.39
CA THR A 713 -17.43 3.94 22.44
C THR A 713 -16.90 4.29 21.05
N VAL A 714 -17.42 3.62 20.02
CA VAL A 714 -17.08 3.89 18.62
C VAL A 714 -17.99 4.99 18.07
N TYR A 715 -17.41 5.93 17.31
CA TYR A 715 -18.12 7.05 16.69
C TYR A 715 -17.49 7.50 15.37
N LYS A 716 -18.27 8.27 14.61
CA LYS A 716 -17.88 9.06 13.43
C LYS A 716 -18.63 10.39 13.41
N TYR A 717 -18.13 11.33 12.62
CA TYR A 717 -18.87 12.54 12.26
C TYR A 717 -19.63 12.32 10.95
N ALA A 718 -20.93 12.62 10.93
CA ALA A 718 -21.67 12.80 9.70
C ALA A 718 -21.64 14.29 9.34
N ILE A 719 -21.12 14.64 8.17
CA ILE A 719 -20.92 16.02 7.72
C ILE A 719 -21.76 16.28 6.47
N LEU A 720 -22.58 17.32 6.50
CA LEU A 720 -23.37 17.77 5.35
C LEU A 720 -22.61 18.86 4.60
N GLY A 721 -22.12 18.55 3.40
CA GLY A 721 -21.45 19.53 2.53
C GLY A 721 -22.42 20.49 1.86
N HIS A 722 -21.91 21.58 1.29
CA HIS A 722 -22.70 22.53 0.48
C HIS A 722 -23.37 21.92 -0.75
N ASP A 723 -22.86 20.77 -1.20
CA ASP A 723 -23.41 19.96 -2.28
C ASP A 723 -24.64 19.13 -1.86
N GLY A 724 -25.04 19.20 -0.58
CA GLY A 724 -26.24 18.53 -0.06
C GLY A 724 -26.05 17.07 0.32
N HIS A 725 -24.82 16.53 0.25
CA HIS A 725 -24.52 15.15 0.60
C HIS A 725 -23.98 15.02 2.04
N TRP A 726 -24.45 13.99 2.74
CA TRP A 726 -23.90 13.56 4.02
C TRP A 726 -22.72 12.62 3.80
N ARG A 727 -21.62 12.86 4.50
CA ARG A 727 -20.40 12.04 4.46
C ARG A 727 -20.04 11.59 5.87
N ASP A 728 -19.64 10.34 5.99
CA ASP A 728 -19.17 9.80 7.27
C ASP A 728 -17.66 9.89 7.36
N LYS A 729 -17.17 10.63 8.35
CA LYS A 729 -15.77 10.88 8.58
C LYS A 729 -15.30 10.31 9.90
N ALA A 730 -14.16 9.63 9.88
CA ALA A 730 -13.37 9.42 11.09
C ALA A 730 -12.94 10.77 11.66
N ASP A 731 -12.76 10.81 12.98
CA ASP A 731 -12.27 12.00 13.67
C ASP A 731 -10.79 12.25 13.32
N PRO A 732 -10.42 13.40 12.71
CA PRO A 732 -9.02 13.75 12.45
C PRO A 732 -8.16 13.73 13.72
N MET A 733 -8.79 13.99 14.87
CA MET A 733 -8.17 14.06 16.19
C MET A 733 -8.47 12.80 17.03
N ALA A 734 -8.82 11.68 16.38
CA ALA A 734 -9.00 10.40 17.06
C ALA A 734 -7.72 10.02 17.81
N ARG A 735 -7.85 9.69 19.11
CA ARG A 735 -6.74 9.19 19.94
C ARG A 735 -6.70 7.67 20.03
N TRP A 736 -7.79 7.02 19.59
CA TRP A 736 -7.92 5.58 19.45
C TRP A 736 -8.90 5.28 18.32
N THR A 737 -8.75 4.13 17.68
CA THR A 737 -9.44 3.73 16.44
C THR A 737 -9.88 2.28 16.53
N GLU A 738 -10.83 1.89 15.68
CA GLU A 738 -11.08 0.48 15.40
C GLU A 738 -9.96 -0.15 14.57
N VAL A 739 -9.82 -1.47 14.70
CA VAL A 739 -8.83 -2.24 13.92
C VAL A 739 -9.23 -2.23 12.43
N PRO A 740 -8.34 -1.82 11.52
CA PRO A 740 -8.60 -1.90 10.09
C PRO A 740 -9.04 -3.30 9.64
N PRO A 741 -9.99 -3.42 8.68
CA PRO A 741 -10.49 -2.36 7.80
C PRO A 741 -11.65 -1.53 8.39
N ALA A 742 -11.99 -1.71 9.67
CA ALA A 742 -12.95 -0.81 10.32
C ALA A 742 -12.36 0.60 10.47
N THR A 743 -13.23 1.60 10.46
CA THR A 743 -12.85 3.02 10.28
C THR A 743 -13.46 3.94 11.32
N GLY A 744 -14.14 3.40 12.33
CA GLY A 744 -14.66 4.20 13.44
C GLY A 744 -13.54 4.73 14.33
N SER A 745 -13.71 5.96 14.79
CA SER A 745 -12.91 6.51 15.88
C SER A 745 -13.44 5.99 17.21
N ARG A 746 -12.57 5.84 18.20
CA ARG A 746 -12.94 5.32 19.51
C ARG A 746 -12.60 6.33 20.59
N VAL A 747 -13.54 6.56 21.50
CA VAL A 747 -13.33 7.49 22.62
C VAL A 747 -12.22 6.95 23.52
N ASP A 748 -11.21 7.77 23.77
CA ASP A 748 -10.11 7.48 24.67
C ASP A 748 -10.20 8.26 26.00
N ASP A 749 -9.86 7.60 27.10
CA ASP A 749 -9.66 8.17 28.44
C ASP A 749 -8.38 7.58 29.06
N SER A 750 -7.25 7.73 28.37
CA SER A 750 -5.94 7.28 28.84
C SER A 750 -5.66 7.75 30.28
N ARG A 751 -5.28 6.81 31.14
CA ARG A 751 -4.87 7.06 32.54
C ARG A 751 -3.47 6.49 32.82
N TYR A 752 -2.71 6.24 31.76
CA TYR A 752 -1.37 5.69 31.87
C TYR A 752 -0.45 6.66 32.64
N ALA A 753 0.32 6.12 33.57
CA ALA A 753 1.32 6.84 34.33
C ALA A 753 2.69 6.25 34.01
N PHE A 754 3.53 7.03 33.33
CA PHE A 754 4.88 6.62 32.96
C PHE A 754 5.80 6.42 34.17
N GLY A 755 6.73 5.47 34.05
CA GLY A 755 7.78 5.19 35.02
C GLY A 755 9.18 5.66 34.58
N ASP A 756 9.27 6.57 33.60
CA ASP A 756 10.49 6.96 32.89
C ASP A 756 11.04 8.34 33.26
N GLN A 757 10.65 8.90 34.41
CA GLN A 757 11.03 10.26 34.81
C GLN A 757 12.54 10.52 34.76
N ASP A 758 13.36 9.54 35.19
CA ASP A 758 14.82 9.65 35.16
C ASP A 758 15.35 9.80 33.72
N TRP A 759 14.77 9.08 32.76
CA TRP A 759 15.10 9.19 31.33
C TRP A 759 14.76 10.57 30.79
N MET A 760 13.53 11.04 31.04
CA MET A 760 13.05 12.34 30.54
C MET A 760 13.88 13.52 31.10
N GLU A 761 14.29 13.44 32.37
CA GLU A 761 15.19 14.44 32.97
C GLU A 761 16.60 14.40 32.40
N GLN A 762 17.12 13.21 32.11
CA GLN A 762 18.43 13.06 31.48
C GLN A 762 18.41 13.59 30.06
N ARG A 763 17.44 13.18 29.24
CA ARG A 763 17.25 13.62 27.85
C ARG A 763 17.30 15.15 27.75
N ALA A 764 16.52 15.84 28.59
CA ALA A 764 16.45 17.30 28.57
C ALA A 764 17.76 18.03 28.94
N ARG A 765 18.75 17.33 29.52
CA ARG A 765 20.05 17.87 29.94
C ARG A 765 21.21 17.45 29.04
N THR A 766 20.98 16.54 28.11
CA THR A 766 22.02 15.98 27.22
C THR A 766 21.79 16.40 25.78
N ASP A 767 22.86 16.56 25.03
CA ASP A 767 22.80 16.75 23.58
C ASP A 767 22.94 15.40 22.86
N PRO A 768 21.90 14.88 22.20
CA PRO A 768 21.97 13.61 21.48
C PRO A 768 22.89 13.67 20.23
N HIS A 769 23.20 14.84 19.68
CA HIS A 769 24.05 14.99 18.49
C HIS A 769 25.51 14.62 18.80
N ASP A 770 25.95 14.90 20.02
CA ASP A 770 27.30 14.59 20.51
C ASP A 770 27.33 13.31 21.35
N GLY A 771 26.23 12.56 21.40
CA GLY A 771 26.10 11.28 22.11
C GLY A 771 26.19 10.07 21.17
N PRO A 772 26.30 8.84 21.73
CA PRO A 772 26.21 7.62 20.94
C PRO A 772 24.78 7.42 20.42
N MET A 773 24.64 7.25 19.09
CA MET A 773 23.36 6.93 18.45
C MET A 773 23.55 5.83 17.39
N SER A 774 23.23 4.61 17.80
CA SER A 774 23.04 3.43 16.97
C SER A 774 21.57 2.99 17.05
N ILE A 775 20.89 3.04 15.91
CA ILE A 775 19.44 2.92 15.73
C ILE A 775 19.11 1.55 15.11
N TYR A 776 18.18 0.85 15.73
CA TYR A 776 17.54 -0.34 15.15
C TYR A 776 16.18 0.05 14.56
N GLU A 777 16.08 0.07 13.24
CA GLU A 777 14.84 0.42 12.53
C GLU A 777 13.91 -0.81 12.46
N VAL A 778 12.63 -0.62 12.82
CA VAL A 778 11.66 -1.70 13.07
C VAL A 778 10.30 -1.38 12.45
N HIS A 779 9.82 -2.29 11.60
CA HIS A 779 8.39 -2.38 11.29
C HIS A 779 7.68 -3.26 12.33
N ALA A 780 6.88 -2.64 13.21
CA ALA A 780 6.26 -3.31 14.36
C ALA A 780 5.44 -4.55 13.98
N GLY A 781 4.70 -4.49 12.85
CA GLY A 781 3.83 -5.59 12.42
C GLY A 781 4.55 -6.83 11.89
N SER A 782 5.80 -6.68 11.43
CA SER A 782 6.53 -7.77 10.76
C SER A 782 7.86 -8.13 11.42
N TRP A 783 8.29 -7.44 12.48
CA TRP A 783 9.46 -7.85 13.24
C TRP A 783 9.29 -9.29 13.75
N ARG A 784 8.20 -9.52 14.49
CA ARG A 784 7.67 -10.83 14.85
C ARG A 784 6.15 -10.79 14.69
N PRO A 785 5.60 -11.37 13.60
CA PRO A 785 4.17 -11.31 13.34
C PRO A 785 3.33 -11.85 14.50
N GLY A 786 2.23 -11.16 14.80
CA GLY A 786 1.26 -11.56 15.82
C GLY A 786 1.51 -11.02 17.23
N LEU A 787 2.53 -10.18 17.44
CA LEU A 787 2.77 -9.55 18.73
C LEU A 787 1.92 -8.29 18.94
N SER A 788 1.40 -8.13 20.15
CA SER A 788 0.87 -6.88 20.68
C SER A 788 1.98 -5.94 21.16
N TYR A 789 1.67 -4.65 21.40
CA TYR A 789 2.62 -3.72 22.03
C TYR A 789 3.12 -4.21 23.40
N ARG A 790 2.27 -4.91 24.16
CA ARG A 790 2.64 -5.51 25.46
C ARG A 790 3.69 -6.60 25.31
N GLU A 791 3.54 -7.47 24.31
CA GLU A 791 4.49 -8.55 24.06
C GLU A 791 5.79 -8.03 23.43
N MET A 792 5.70 -7.00 22.58
CA MET A 792 6.88 -6.27 22.09
C MET A 792 7.65 -5.63 23.24
N ALA A 793 6.97 -5.08 24.25
CA ALA A 793 7.61 -4.47 25.42
C ALA A 793 8.42 -5.46 26.26
N GLU A 794 8.20 -6.77 26.09
CA GLU A 794 9.04 -7.82 26.64
C GLU A 794 10.12 -8.24 25.64
N GLN A 795 9.72 -8.69 24.45
CA GLN A 795 10.63 -9.34 23.51
C GLN A 795 11.56 -8.37 22.79
N LEU A 796 11.03 -7.24 22.31
CA LEU A 796 11.82 -6.25 21.58
C LEU A 796 12.81 -5.57 22.53
N VAL A 797 12.35 -5.18 23.73
CA VAL A 797 13.21 -4.56 24.76
C VAL A 797 14.36 -5.50 25.14
N GLU A 798 14.08 -6.78 25.39
CA GLU A 798 15.13 -7.78 25.65
C GLU A 798 16.11 -7.87 24.48
N TYR A 799 15.60 -7.94 23.25
CA TYR A 799 16.42 -8.11 22.05
C TYR A 799 17.34 -6.92 21.79
N VAL A 800 16.80 -5.69 21.77
CA VAL A 800 17.58 -4.49 21.46
C VAL A 800 18.58 -4.15 22.57
N SER A 801 18.21 -4.41 23.83
CA SER A 801 19.12 -4.28 24.97
C SER A 801 20.27 -5.28 24.87
N TRP A 802 19.98 -6.53 24.50
CA TRP A 802 21.01 -7.55 24.32
C TRP A 802 21.95 -7.23 23.15
N GLN A 803 21.41 -6.70 22.04
CA GLN A 803 22.15 -6.24 20.86
C GLN A 803 22.93 -4.94 21.11
N GLY A 804 22.65 -4.22 22.19
CA GLY A 804 23.38 -3.01 22.57
C GLY A 804 23.02 -1.76 21.74
N PHE A 805 21.95 -1.77 20.96
CA PHE A 805 21.46 -0.56 20.30
C PHE A 805 21.13 0.52 21.34
N THR A 806 21.17 1.78 20.92
CA THR A 806 20.84 2.93 21.80
C THR A 806 19.43 3.44 21.58
N HIS A 807 18.90 3.23 20.37
CA HIS A 807 17.59 3.71 19.95
C HIS A 807 16.88 2.64 19.13
N VAL A 808 15.56 2.66 19.17
CA VAL A 808 14.68 2.00 18.20
C VAL A 808 14.00 3.09 17.38
N GLU A 809 14.02 2.95 16.06
CA GLU A 809 13.19 3.78 15.17
C GLU A 809 12.03 2.93 14.66
N PHE A 810 10.81 3.30 15.02
CA PHE A 810 9.63 2.65 14.49
C PHE A 810 9.26 3.30 13.16
N MET A 811 9.10 2.48 12.11
CA MET A 811 8.31 2.84 10.94
C MET A 811 6.90 3.31 11.38
N PRO A 812 6.14 4.05 10.56
CA PRO A 812 5.00 4.81 11.07
C PRO A 812 3.98 3.96 11.83
N VAL A 813 3.77 4.31 13.10
CA VAL A 813 2.80 3.64 13.98
C VAL A 813 1.47 4.38 14.03
N ALA A 814 1.33 5.56 13.43
CA ALA A 814 0.06 6.24 13.31
C ALA A 814 -0.95 5.37 12.55
N GLU A 815 -2.25 5.46 12.86
CA GLU A 815 -3.25 4.58 12.26
C GLU A 815 -3.31 4.77 10.74
N HIS A 816 -3.27 3.64 10.03
CA HIS A 816 -3.23 3.57 8.57
C HIS A 816 -4.09 2.39 8.11
N PRO A 817 -4.87 2.51 7.02
CA PRO A 817 -5.85 1.48 6.66
C PRO A 817 -5.20 0.26 6.01
N PHE A 818 -4.14 0.46 5.22
CA PHE A 818 -3.53 -0.59 4.42
C PHE A 818 -2.14 -0.98 4.94
N GLY A 819 -1.97 -2.25 5.36
CA GLY A 819 -0.69 -2.74 5.90
C GLY A 819 0.45 -2.73 4.88
N GLY A 820 0.15 -2.92 3.60
CA GLY A 820 1.14 -2.86 2.53
C GLY A 820 1.70 -1.46 2.25
N SER A 821 1.15 -0.41 2.86
CA SER A 821 1.77 0.94 2.86
C SER A 821 2.92 1.06 3.87
N TRP A 822 3.13 0.04 4.71
CA TRP A 822 4.10 0.00 5.81
C TRP A 822 3.91 1.10 6.87
N GLY A 823 2.78 1.80 6.82
CA GLY A 823 2.45 2.92 7.69
C GLY A 823 2.47 4.29 7.01
N TYR A 824 3.05 4.42 5.81
CA TYR A 824 3.25 5.72 5.16
C TYR A 824 1.98 6.33 4.54
N GLN A 825 0.86 5.61 4.51
CA GLN A 825 -0.44 6.17 4.13
C GLN A 825 -1.35 6.32 5.36
N VAL A 826 -1.04 7.31 6.19
CA VAL A 826 -1.70 7.58 7.48
C VAL A 826 -3.10 8.16 7.29
N SER A 827 -4.07 7.65 8.04
CA SER A 827 -5.44 8.19 8.10
C SER A 827 -5.84 8.68 9.50
N GLY A 828 -5.19 8.18 10.57
CA GLY A 828 -5.41 8.60 11.95
C GLY A 828 -4.12 9.10 12.61
N TYR A 829 -3.79 10.37 12.39
CA TYR A 829 -2.53 10.98 12.82
C TYR A 829 -2.30 11.01 14.33
N TYR A 830 -3.38 11.06 15.12
CA TYR A 830 -3.32 11.18 16.59
C TYR A 830 -3.55 9.85 17.33
N ALA A 831 -3.62 8.73 16.62
CA ALA A 831 -3.81 7.40 17.21
C ALA A 831 -2.68 6.47 16.80
N PRO A 832 -2.01 5.76 17.74
CA PRO A 832 -1.21 4.61 17.37
C PRO A 832 -2.13 3.53 16.80
N THR A 833 -1.63 2.77 15.82
CA THR A 833 -2.42 1.77 15.11
C THR A 833 -2.94 0.74 16.09
N SER A 834 -4.24 0.49 15.99
CA SER A 834 -4.98 -0.41 16.87
C SER A 834 -4.68 -1.90 16.59
N ARG A 835 -3.94 -2.21 15.51
CA ARG A 835 -3.48 -3.57 15.16
C ARG A 835 -2.77 -4.28 16.31
N PHE A 836 -2.05 -3.55 17.15
CA PHE A 836 -1.19 -4.12 18.19
C PHE A 836 -1.68 -3.84 19.62
N GLY A 837 -2.80 -3.14 19.79
CA GLY A 837 -3.39 -2.86 21.11
C GLY A 837 -3.95 -1.45 21.26
N THR A 838 -4.06 -1.01 22.50
CA THR A 838 -4.57 0.32 22.87
C THR A 838 -3.44 1.37 22.89
N PRO A 839 -3.78 2.67 22.90
CA PRO A 839 -2.78 3.72 23.09
C PRO A 839 -1.95 3.55 24.37
N ASP A 840 -2.57 3.13 25.47
CA ASP A 840 -1.87 2.84 26.74
C ASP A 840 -0.90 1.65 26.62
N ASP A 841 -1.16 0.70 25.72
CA ASP A 841 -0.23 -0.41 25.46
C ASP A 841 1.00 0.07 24.68
N PHE A 842 0.84 1.04 23.77
CA PHE A 842 1.97 1.68 23.10
C PHE A 842 2.79 2.56 24.05
N LYS A 843 2.13 3.36 24.91
CA LYS A 843 2.80 4.09 26.00
C LYS A 843 3.61 3.16 26.90
N TYR A 844 3.08 1.98 27.22
CA TYR A 844 3.79 0.96 27.97
C TYR A 844 5.04 0.44 27.25
N LEU A 845 4.99 0.22 25.94
CA LEU A 845 6.17 -0.18 25.16
C LEU A 845 7.27 0.89 25.24
N VAL A 846 6.92 2.16 25.03
CA VAL A 846 7.87 3.27 25.12
C VAL A 846 8.47 3.39 26.53
N ASP A 847 7.63 3.35 27.57
CA ASP A 847 8.08 3.38 28.97
C ASP A 847 9.07 2.24 29.29
N ARG A 848 8.81 1.04 28.78
CA ARG A 848 9.71 -0.11 28.97
C ARG A 848 11.03 0.02 28.20
N LEU A 849 11.04 0.68 27.04
CA LEU A 849 12.28 1.02 26.32
C LEU A 849 13.10 2.07 27.10
N HIS A 850 12.46 3.12 27.60
CA HIS A 850 13.13 4.15 28.42
C HIS A 850 13.71 3.59 29.71
N GLN A 851 12.96 2.73 30.42
CA GLN A 851 13.46 2.05 31.62
C GLN A 851 14.65 1.11 31.33
N ALA A 852 14.82 0.67 30.08
CA ALA A 852 15.97 -0.09 29.61
C ALA A 852 17.11 0.81 29.07
N GLY A 853 16.94 2.14 29.08
CA GLY A 853 17.92 3.10 28.55
C GLY A 853 18.00 3.11 27.03
N ILE A 854 16.88 2.85 26.35
CA ILE A 854 16.74 2.83 24.89
C ILE A 854 15.81 3.96 24.47
N GLY A 855 16.30 4.86 23.61
CA GLY A 855 15.48 5.93 23.07
C GLY A 855 14.54 5.47 21.96
N VAL A 856 13.45 6.21 21.76
CA VAL A 856 12.43 5.87 20.76
C VAL A 856 12.31 6.98 19.73
N LEU A 857 12.61 6.65 18.47
CA LEU A 857 12.32 7.48 17.31
C LEU A 857 11.08 6.95 16.60
N LEU A 858 10.34 7.85 15.94
CA LEU A 858 9.16 7.50 15.18
C LEU A 858 9.17 8.17 13.81
N ASP A 859 8.88 7.38 12.77
CA ASP A 859 8.62 7.93 11.45
C ASP A 859 7.29 8.68 11.45
N TRP A 860 7.40 9.98 11.16
CA TRP A 860 6.32 10.94 11.10
C TRP A 860 6.07 11.32 9.65
N VAL A 861 4.80 11.29 9.22
CA VAL A 861 4.42 11.38 7.80
C VAL A 861 3.61 12.66 7.52
N PRO A 862 4.21 13.87 7.60
CA PRO A 862 3.53 15.12 7.29
C PRO A 862 3.48 15.41 5.79
N ALA A 863 4.12 14.61 4.93
CA ALA A 863 4.28 14.90 3.52
C ALA A 863 2.97 14.77 2.72
N HIS A 864 2.16 13.75 3.05
CA HIS A 864 0.95 13.43 2.31
C HIS A 864 -0.01 12.57 3.14
N PHE A 865 -1.23 12.36 2.63
CA PHE A 865 -2.25 11.44 3.17
C PHE A 865 -3.07 10.77 2.04
N PRO A 866 -3.68 9.60 2.25
CA PRO A 866 -4.39 8.87 1.20
C PRO A 866 -5.75 9.52 0.83
N LYS A 867 -6.30 9.12 -0.33
CA LYS A 867 -7.59 9.61 -0.86
C LYS A 867 -8.83 8.97 -0.24
N ASP A 868 -8.69 8.27 0.89
CA ASP A 868 -9.78 7.63 1.61
C ASP A 868 -10.92 8.60 1.96
N GLU A 869 -12.09 8.42 1.35
CA GLU A 869 -13.23 9.33 1.51
C GLU A 869 -13.76 9.41 2.95
N TRP A 870 -13.49 8.40 3.78
CA TRP A 870 -13.89 8.36 5.18
C TRP A 870 -12.89 9.07 6.10
N ALA A 871 -11.73 9.51 5.61
CA ALA A 871 -10.68 10.20 6.37
C ALA A 871 -10.58 11.69 5.97
N LEU A 872 -9.37 12.24 5.78
CA LEU A 872 -9.14 13.68 5.61
C LEU A 872 -9.54 14.23 4.23
N ALA A 873 -9.58 13.40 3.18
CA ALA A 873 -9.82 13.86 1.81
C ALA A 873 -11.18 14.57 1.66
N LYS A 874 -11.20 15.79 1.12
CA LYS A 874 -12.41 16.62 0.96
C LYS A 874 -13.28 16.65 2.22
N PHE A 875 -12.67 16.87 3.38
CA PHE A 875 -13.24 16.56 4.70
C PHE A 875 -14.66 17.10 4.92
N ASP A 876 -14.89 18.37 4.57
CA ASP A 876 -16.18 19.04 4.71
C ASP A 876 -16.94 19.23 3.38
N GLY A 877 -16.56 18.46 2.36
CA GLY A 877 -17.05 18.59 0.99
C GLY A 877 -16.21 19.51 0.10
N THR A 878 -15.19 20.17 0.66
CA THR A 878 -14.21 20.98 -0.08
C THR A 878 -12.78 20.48 0.18
N PRO A 879 -11.80 20.78 -0.71
CA PRO A 879 -10.38 20.57 -0.41
C PRO A 879 -9.99 21.36 0.86
N LEU A 880 -9.94 20.66 2.00
CA LEU A 880 -9.84 21.29 3.33
C LEU A 880 -8.43 21.14 3.89
N TYR A 881 -7.97 19.90 4.00
CA TYR A 881 -6.63 19.56 4.48
C TYR A 881 -5.61 19.59 3.34
N GLU A 882 -6.03 19.23 2.14
CA GLU A 882 -5.25 19.25 0.91
C GLU A 882 -5.29 20.60 0.19
N TYR A 883 -4.25 20.91 -0.59
CA TYR A 883 -4.31 22.07 -1.50
C TYR A 883 -5.44 21.90 -2.53
N ALA A 884 -6.15 22.99 -2.82
CA ALA A 884 -7.24 22.97 -3.79
C ALA A 884 -6.77 22.81 -5.25
N ASP A 885 -5.55 23.24 -5.59
CA ASP A 885 -4.97 23.05 -6.93
C ASP A 885 -4.25 21.69 -7.01
N PRO A 886 -4.72 20.73 -7.83
CA PRO A 886 -4.12 19.39 -7.90
C PRO A 886 -2.64 19.37 -8.29
N ARG A 887 -2.17 20.38 -9.04
CA ARG A 887 -0.75 20.52 -9.43
C ARG A 887 0.19 20.74 -8.24
N LYS A 888 -0.37 21.14 -7.10
CA LYS A 888 0.32 21.27 -5.81
C LYS A 888 -0.20 20.24 -4.78
N GLY A 889 -1.49 19.90 -4.87
CA GLY A 889 -2.24 19.12 -3.89
C GLY A 889 -2.22 17.61 -4.08
N GLU A 890 -1.60 17.06 -5.13
CA GLU A 890 -1.53 15.62 -5.35
C GLU A 890 -0.12 15.15 -5.70
N HIS A 891 0.30 14.00 -5.16
CA HIS A 891 1.46 13.27 -5.67
C HIS A 891 0.98 12.28 -6.74
N PRO A 892 1.23 12.52 -8.04
CA PRO A 892 0.64 11.73 -9.11
C PRO A 892 1.09 10.27 -9.07
N ASP A 893 2.38 10.01 -8.84
CA ASP A 893 2.95 8.66 -8.82
C ASP A 893 2.51 7.83 -7.61
N TRP A 894 2.08 8.48 -6.53
CA TRP A 894 1.64 7.82 -5.29
C TRP A 894 0.12 7.71 -5.17
N GLY A 895 -0.62 8.51 -5.95
CA GLY A 895 -2.08 8.60 -5.84
C GLY A 895 -2.56 9.22 -4.52
N THR A 896 -1.72 10.00 -3.83
CA THR A 896 -2.00 10.61 -2.51
C THR A 896 -2.22 12.12 -2.60
N LEU A 897 -2.76 12.71 -1.52
CA LEU A 897 -3.00 14.15 -1.39
C LEU A 897 -1.92 14.81 -0.54
N VAL A 898 -1.55 16.05 -0.89
CA VAL A 898 -0.55 16.87 -0.20
C VAL A 898 -1.26 17.90 0.68
N PHE A 899 -0.83 18.00 1.93
CA PHE A 899 -1.38 18.97 2.88
C PHE A 899 -1.19 20.42 2.40
N ASP A 900 -2.21 21.26 2.60
CA ASP A 900 -2.11 22.71 2.44
C ASP A 900 -1.33 23.32 3.62
N TYR A 901 0.00 23.29 3.53
CA TYR A 901 0.89 23.90 4.52
C TYR A 901 0.68 25.43 4.65
N GLY A 902 0.09 26.09 3.65
CA GLY A 902 -0.22 27.51 3.69
C GLY A 902 -1.43 27.83 4.56
N ARG A 903 -2.30 26.85 4.80
CA ARG A 903 -3.49 27.01 5.62
C ARG A 903 -3.16 26.86 7.10
N THR A 904 -3.51 27.90 7.85
CA THR A 904 -3.17 28.07 9.26
C THR A 904 -3.63 26.92 10.15
N GLU A 905 -4.87 26.45 10.00
CA GLU A 905 -5.41 25.34 10.79
C GLU A 905 -4.78 23.99 10.44
N VAL A 906 -4.46 23.75 9.16
CA VAL A 906 -3.82 22.51 8.68
C VAL A 906 -2.38 22.43 9.18
N ARG A 907 -1.65 23.55 9.08
CA ARG A 907 -0.32 23.70 9.68
C ARG A 907 -0.35 23.41 11.17
N ASN A 908 -1.33 23.96 11.90
CA ASN A 908 -1.45 23.74 13.34
C ASN A 908 -1.83 22.29 13.69
N PHE A 909 -2.66 21.62 12.86
CA PHE A 909 -2.90 20.18 12.98
C PHE A 909 -1.59 19.40 12.91
N LEU A 910 -0.72 19.67 11.93
CA LEU A 910 0.55 18.96 11.79
C LEU A 910 1.56 19.32 12.90
N VAL A 911 1.76 20.60 13.22
CA VAL A 911 2.69 21.03 14.28
C VAL A 911 2.26 20.46 15.63
N ALA A 912 0.97 20.54 15.97
CA ALA A 912 0.46 19.93 17.19
C ALA A 912 0.56 18.39 17.15
N ASN A 913 0.50 17.76 15.98
CA ASN A 913 0.69 16.31 15.86
C ASN A 913 2.12 15.87 16.19
N ALA A 914 3.13 16.61 15.72
CA ALA A 914 4.53 16.35 16.11
C ALA A 914 4.70 16.44 17.64
N LEU A 915 4.18 17.51 18.24
CA LEU A 915 4.24 17.70 19.70
C LEU A 915 3.46 16.63 20.47
N TYR A 916 2.33 16.17 19.93
CA TYR A 916 1.51 15.13 20.53
C TYR A 916 2.29 13.83 20.74
N TRP A 917 3.06 13.38 19.73
CA TRP A 917 3.91 12.19 19.88
C TRP A 917 5.01 12.39 20.91
N LEU A 918 5.67 13.56 20.91
CA LEU A 918 6.75 13.87 21.85
C LEU A 918 6.26 13.99 23.30
N GLU A 919 5.05 14.50 23.53
CA GLU A 919 4.52 14.82 24.86
C GLU A 919 3.57 13.74 25.43
N GLU A 920 2.65 13.18 24.65
CA GLU A 920 1.68 12.20 25.16
C GLU A 920 2.22 10.76 25.15
N PHE A 921 3.20 10.49 24.29
CA PHE A 921 3.84 9.18 24.15
C PHE A 921 5.31 9.18 24.54
N HIS A 922 5.87 10.33 24.95
CA HIS A 922 7.27 10.50 25.36
C HIS A 922 8.29 10.15 24.27
N ILE A 923 7.92 10.15 22.99
CA ILE A 923 8.84 9.86 21.88
C ILE A 923 10.05 10.82 21.94
N ASP A 924 11.25 10.29 21.67
CA ASP A 924 12.52 11.03 21.79
C ASP A 924 12.93 11.72 20.48
N GLY A 925 12.33 11.35 19.36
CA GLY A 925 12.57 12.04 18.10
C GLY A 925 11.66 11.59 16.97
N LEU A 926 11.58 12.42 15.94
CA LEU A 926 10.74 12.17 14.77
C LEU A 926 11.61 12.18 13.51
N ARG A 927 11.43 11.16 12.67
CA ARG A 927 12.04 11.09 11.34
C ARG A 927 11.00 11.40 10.28
N VAL A 928 11.32 12.31 9.36
CA VAL A 928 10.44 12.69 8.24
C VAL A 928 10.98 12.08 6.96
N ASP A 929 10.15 11.21 6.37
CA ASP A 929 10.39 10.60 5.06
C ASP A 929 10.15 11.59 3.91
N ALA A 930 10.87 11.39 2.80
CA ALA A 930 10.66 12.05 1.52
C ALA A 930 10.49 13.57 1.65
N VAL A 931 11.36 14.24 2.40
CA VAL A 931 11.29 15.71 2.61
C VAL A 931 11.34 16.46 1.27
N ALA A 932 12.03 15.91 0.27
CA ALA A 932 12.03 16.44 -1.09
C ALA A 932 10.62 16.57 -1.69
N SER A 933 9.72 15.63 -1.41
CA SER A 933 8.32 15.67 -1.87
C SER A 933 7.57 16.89 -1.34
N MET A 934 7.98 17.41 -0.19
CA MET A 934 7.41 18.60 0.42
C MET A 934 8.07 19.88 -0.12
N LEU A 935 9.40 19.86 -0.27
CA LEU A 935 10.22 21.03 -0.60
C LEU A 935 10.02 21.52 -2.04
N TYR A 936 9.64 20.65 -2.97
CA TYR A 936 9.62 20.96 -4.40
C TYR A 936 8.21 20.87 -5.00
N LEU A 937 7.79 21.94 -5.67
CA LEU A 937 6.53 22.04 -6.39
C LEU A 937 6.52 21.18 -7.66
N ASP A 938 7.69 20.86 -8.21
CA ASP A 938 7.91 20.01 -9.38
C ASP A 938 8.28 18.55 -9.02
N TYR A 939 8.21 18.16 -7.74
CA TYR A 939 8.49 16.79 -7.33
C TYR A 939 7.57 15.79 -8.04
N SER A 940 8.15 14.90 -8.84
CA SER A 940 7.43 13.87 -9.62
C SER A 940 6.40 14.45 -10.59
N ARG A 941 6.67 15.64 -11.16
CA ARG A 941 5.79 16.32 -12.11
C ARG A 941 6.56 16.79 -13.33
N GLU A 942 5.98 16.64 -14.52
CA GLU A 942 6.60 17.09 -15.77
C GLU A 942 6.47 18.60 -15.97
N ASP A 943 7.24 19.14 -16.92
CA ASP A 943 7.15 20.55 -17.31
C ASP A 943 5.71 20.93 -17.75
N GLY A 944 5.12 21.90 -17.05
CA GLY A 944 3.74 22.36 -17.30
C GLY A 944 2.70 21.74 -16.37
N GLU A 945 3.07 20.74 -15.57
CA GLU A 945 2.20 20.08 -14.59
C GLU A 945 2.34 20.66 -13.16
N TRP A 946 3.22 21.64 -12.98
CA TRP A 946 3.42 22.36 -11.72
C TRP A 946 3.43 23.89 -11.94
N ILE A 947 3.35 24.65 -10.85
CA ILE A 947 3.34 26.13 -10.89
C ILE A 947 4.49 26.65 -10.03
N PRO A 948 5.29 27.61 -10.51
CA PRO A 948 6.31 28.27 -9.71
C PRO A 948 5.74 29.02 -8.50
N ASN A 949 6.57 29.15 -7.47
CA ASN A 949 6.29 30.00 -6.32
C ASN A 949 6.26 31.49 -6.70
N ILE A 950 5.89 32.35 -5.74
CA ILE A 950 5.79 33.81 -5.93
C ILE A 950 7.09 34.50 -6.40
N HIS A 951 8.24 33.82 -6.31
CA HIS A 951 9.55 34.29 -6.76
C HIS A 951 10.01 33.65 -8.07
N GLY A 952 9.19 32.79 -8.69
CA GLY A 952 9.46 32.11 -9.95
C GLY A 952 10.32 30.84 -9.83
N GLY A 953 10.59 30.35 -8.61
CA GLY A 953 11.31 29.10 -8.36
C GLY A 953 10.37 27.91 -8.11
N ASN A 954 10.94 26.71 -7.98
CA ASN A 954 10.22 25.48 -7.68
C ASN A 954 10.11 25.13 -6.19
N HIS A 955 10.75 25.89 -5.29
CA HIS A 955 10.63 25.63 -3.85
C HIS A 955 9.22 25.94 -3.33
N ASN A 956 8.67 25.03 -2.55
CA ASN A 956 7.41 25.16 -1.82
C ASN A 956 7.63 25.94 -0.51
N LEU A 957 7.46 27.27 -0.57
CA LEU A 957 7.77 28.16 0.54
C LEU A 957 6.92 27.88 1.78
N GLU A 958 5.68 27.45 1.60
CA GLU A 958 4.77 27.12 2.69
C GLU A 958 5.22 25.86 3.43
N ALA A 959 5.70 24.85 2.71
CA ALA A 959 6.28 23.64 3.29
C ALA A 959 7.59 23.92 4.04
N ILE A 960 8.49 24.74 3.47
CA ILE A 960 9.72 25.18 4.14
C ILE A 960 9.38 25.86 5.47
N SER A 961 8.45 26.84 5.43
CA SER A 961 8.03 27.54 6.63
C SER A 961 7.38 26.60 7.67
N PHE A 962 6.61 25.61 7.22
CA PHE A 962 6.02 24.61 8.11
C PHE A 962 7.09 23.75 8.79
N LEU A 963 8.07 23.24 8.03
CA LEU A 963 9.16 22.43 8.58
C LEU A 963 9.98 23.22 9.61
N GLN A 964 10.31 24.47 9.31
CA GLN A 964 11.00 25.37 10.26
C GLN A 964 10.20 25.59 11.54
N GLU A 965 8.89 25.74 11.44
CA GLU A 965 8.02 25.91 12.61
C GLU A 965 7.90 24.62 13.43
N ALA A 966 7.74 23.47 12.77
CA ALA A 966 7.64 22.17 13.40
C ALA A 966 8.93 21.83 14.17
N THR A 967 10.11 21.99 13.54
CA THR A 967 11.40 21.72 14.19
C THR A 967 11.66 22.69 15.34
N ALA A 968 11.51 24.00 15.12
CA ALA A 968 11.75 25.00 16.16
C ALA A 968 10.83 24.81 17.39
N THR A 969 9.55 24.47 17.16
CA THR A 969 8.59 24.25 18.24
C THR A 969 8.86 22.94 18.97
N ALA A 970 9.23 21.86 18.26
CA ALA A 970 9.61 20.59 18.86
C ALA A 970 10.77 20.76 19.84
N TYR A 971 11.89 21.36 19.41
CA TYR A 971 13.06 21.56 20.29
C TYR A 971 12.79 22.52 21.46
N LYS A 972 12.00 23.58 21.22
CA LYS A 972 11.63 24.55 22.28
C LYS A 972 10.84 23.88 23.40
N ARG A 973 9.88 23.02 23.05
CA ARG A 973 8.98 22.37 24.03
C ARG A 973 9.57 21.11 24.63
N ASN A 974 10.36 20.38 23.85
CA ASN A 974 10.93 19.09 24.22
C ASN A 974 12.46 19.11 24.05
N PRO A 975 13.22 19.77 24.95
CA PRO A 975 14.67 19.78 24.87
C PRO A 975 15.26 18.36 24.88
N GLY A 976 16.32 18.16 24.10
CA GLY A 976 17.03 16.88 23.99
C GLY A 976 16.38 15.86 23.06
N THR A 977 15.27 16.18 22.39
CA THR A 977 14.74 15.35 21.30
C THR A 977 15.57 15.49 20.03
N VAL A 978 15.29 14.71 18.99
CA VAL A 978 15.92 14.84 17.67
C VAL A 978 14.88 14.84 16.55
N MET A 979 15.05 15.76 15.59
CA MET A 979 14.29 15.74 14.34
C MET A 979 15.23 15.25 13.23
N VAL A 980 14.85 14.20 12.50
CA VAL A 980 15.65 13.58 11.44
C VAL A 980 14.97 13.77 10.09
N ALA A 981 15.72 14.14 9.05
CA ALA A 981 15.20 14.27 7.68
C ALA A 981 15.81 13.23 6.73
N GLU A 982 14.98 12.64 5.88
CA GLU A 982 15.42 12.03 4.63
C GLU A 982 15.17 13.03 3.49
N GLU A 983 16.25 13.52 2.88
CA GLU A 983 16.21 14.52 1.81
C GLU A 983 17.26 14.17 0.75
N SER A 984 16.81 13.98 -0.49
CA SER A 984 17.56 13.31 -1.56
C SER A 984 17.98 14.20 -2.74
N THR A 985 17.74 15.52 -2.69
CA THR A 985 17.99 16.47 -3.80
C THR A 985 19.13 17.46 -3.55
N ALA A 986 19.97 17.20 -2.54
CA ALA A 986 21.08 18.08 -2.12
C ALA A 986 20.63 19.48 -1.66
N PHE A 987 19.44 19.59 -1.08
CA PHE A 987 19.01 20.83 -0.42
C PHE A 987 20.00 21.17 0.71
N SER A 988 20.44 22.44 0.77
CA SER A 988 21.44 22.91 1.73
C SER A 988 20.80 23.39 3.03
N GLY A 989 21.46 23.16 4.16
CA GLY A 989 21.02 23.69 5.46
C GLY A 989 19.83 22.92 6.02
N VAL A 990 19.72 21.63 5.70
CA VAL A 990 18.66 20.76 6.25
C VAL A 990 18.81 20.68 7.76
N THR A 991 20.04 20.50 8.25
CA THR A 991 20.38 20.42 9.67
C THR A 991 20.85 21.74 10.29
N ALA A 992 20.81 22.83 9.52
CA ALA A 992 21.14 24.15 10.03
C ALA A 992 19.99 24.72 10.87
N PRO A 993 20.28 25.54 11.90
CA PRO A 993 19.26 26.22 12.70
C PRO A 993 18.31 27.10 11.87
N THR A 994 17.07 27.21 12.32
CA THR A 994 16.04 28.01 11.63
C THR A 994 16.28 29.51 11.67
N ASP A 995 17.09 30.01 12.61
CA ASP A 995 17.53 31.41 12.68
C ASP A 995 18.71 31.74 11.73
N GLN A 996 19.21 30.72 11.01
CA GLN A 996 20.25 30.81 9.99
C GLN A 996 19.75 30.31 8.62
N ASP A 997 18.45 30.50 8.35
CA ASP A 997 17.76 30.08 7.12
C ASP A 997 17.75 28.55 6.86
N GLY A 998 18.07 27.73 7.87
CA GLY A 998 17.99 26.27 7.77
C GLY A 998 16.57 25.72 7.99
N LEU A 999 16.37 24.43 7.71
CA LEU A 999 15.10 23.72 8.00
C LEU A 999 14.97 23.35 9.49
N GLY A 1000 16.07 23.39 10.24
CA GLY A 1000 16.10 23.13 11.67
C GLY A 1000 16.11 21.66 12.05
N PHE A 1001 16.28 20.71 11.13
CA PHE A 1001 16.47 19.31 11.53
C PHE A 1001 17.75 19.16 12.35
N GLY A 1002 17.81 18.16 13.24
CA GLY A 1002 19.00 17.86 14.00
C GLY A 1002 19.96 16.95 13.23
N LEU A 1003 19.39 16.04 12.45
CA LEU A 1003 20.11 15.05 11.66
C LEU A 1003 19.50 14.89 10.25
N LYS A 1004 20.32 14.45 9.29
CA LYS A 1004 19.92 14.09 7.93
C LYS A 1004 20.43 12.70 7.58
N TRP A 1005 19.64 11.89 6.90
CA TRP A 1005 20.10 10.64 6.30
C TRP A 1005 21.12 10.92 5.17
N ASN A 1006 22.29 10.29 5.23
CA ASN A 1006 23.32 10.40 4.21
C ASN A 1006 23.05 9.41 3.06
N MET A 1007 22.08 9.75 2.21
CA MET A 1007 21.70 8.92 1.06
C MET A 1007 22.84 8.72 0.06
N GLY A 1008 23.73 9.72 -0.08
CA GLY A 1008 24.93 9.60 -0.92
C GLY A 1008 25.91 8.55 -0.41
N TRP A 1009 26.21 8.58 0.90
CA TRP A 1009 27.04 7.54 1.53
C TRP A 1009 26.41 6.16 1.36
N MET A 1010 25.11 6.03 1.61
CA MET A 1010 24.40 4.75 1.50
C MET A 1010 24.52 4.17 0.10
N HIS A 1011 24.27 4.99 -0.94
CA HIS A 1011 24.34 4.56 -2.33
C HIS A 1011 25.76 4.14 -2.72
N ASP A 1012 26.75 5.02 -2.49
CA ASP A 1012 28.14 4.80 -2.89
C ASP A 1012 28.73 3.57 -2.18
N SER A 1013 28.46 3.42 -0.88
CA SER A 1013 29.00 2.31 -0.10
C SER A 1013 28.35 0.97 -0.41
N LEU A 1014 27.03 0.91 -0.65
CA LEU A 1014 26.36 -0.30 -1.11
C LEU A 1014 26.82 -0.71 -2.52
N GLN A 1015 27.02 0.24 -3.42
CA GLN A 1015 27.57 -0.01 -4.75
C GLN A 1015 28.97 -0.62 -4.64
N TYR A 1016 29.88 0.02 -3.90
CA TYR A 1016 31.23 -0.48 -3.66
C TYR A 1016 31.24 -1.89 -3.05
N MET A 1017 30.38 -2.15 -2.08
CA MET A 1017 30.31 -3.44 -1.42
C MET A 1017 29.75 -4.55 -2.32
N SER A 1018 28.91 -4.19 -3.30
CA SER A 1018 28.37 -5.11 -4.29
C SER A 1018 29.38 -5.53 -5.36
N GLU A 1019 30.44 -4.74 -5.56
CA GLU A 1019 31.53 -5.07 -6.47
C GLU A 1019 32.37 -6.26 -5.97
N ASP A 1020 32.75 -7.16 -6.90
CA ASP A 1020 33.71 -8.22 -6.62
C ASP A 1020 34.99 -7.59 -6.01
N PRO A 1021 35.58 -8.18 -4.95
CA PRO A 1021 36.80 -7.65 -4.34
C PRO A 1021 37.92 -7.31 -5.33
N VAL A 1022 38.03 -8.01 -6.47
CA VAL A 1022 39.05 -7.68 -7.48
C VAL A 1022 38.79 -6.34 -8.21
N ASN A 1023 37.52 -5.94 -8.32
CA ASN A 1023 37.11 -4.71 -9.01
C ASN A 1023 37.18 -3.48 -8.11
N ARG A 1024 37.04 -3.65 -6.79
CA ARG A 1024 36.96 -2.56 -5.80
C ARG A 1024 38.07 -1.51 -5.89
N ARG A 1025 39.26 -1.87 -6.39
CA ARG A 1025 40.36 -0.90 -6.67
C ARG A 1025 39.96 0.24 -7.62
N TRP A 1026 39.06 -0.03 -8.56
CA TRP A 1026 38.57 0.96 -9.55
C TRP A 1026 37.45 1.84 -9.00
N HIS A 1027 36.85 1.42 -7.89
CA HIS A 1027 35.71 2.04 -7.22
C HIS A 1027 36.10 2.59 -5.84
N HIS A 1028 37.39 2.59 -5.50
CA HIS A 1028 37.88 2.94 -4.17
C HIS A 1028 37.42 4.34 -3.71
N ASN A 1029 37.23 5.25 -4.66
CA ASN A 1029 36.73 6.60 -4.39
C ASN A 1029 35.30 6.62 -3.84
N GLU A 1030 34.43 5.66 -4.18
CA GLU A 1030 33.04 5.58 -3.72
C GLU A 1030 32.99 5.57 -2.18
N MET A 1031 33.88 4.81 -1.53
CA MET A 1031 33.96 4.75 -0.06
C MET A 1031 34.60 5.99 0.60
N THR A 1032 35.34 6.80 -0.17
CA THR A 1032 36.03 8.00 0.36
C THR A 1032 35.26 9.30 0.10
N PHE A 1033 34.35 9.30 -0.86
CA PHE A 1033 33.75 10.52 -1.39
C PHE A 1033 32.81 11.20 -0.38
N SER A 1034 32.07 10.41 0.39
CA SER A 1034 31.19 10.91 1.45
C SER A 1034 31.90 11.81 2.47
N LEU A 1035 33.18 11.57 2.74
CA LEU A 1035 34.01 12.38 3.66
C LEU A 1035 34.38 13.76 3.09
N VAL A 1036 34.19 14.00 1.79
CA VAL A 1036 34.34 15.35 1.21
C VAL A 1036 33.27 16.30 1.74
N TYR A 1037 32.08 15.77 2.05
CA TYR A 1037 30.93 16.56 2.51
C TYR A 1037 30.38 16.10 3.88
N ALA A 1038 31.01 15.16 4.57
CA ALA A 1038 30.52 14.59 5.84
C ALA A 1038 30.26 15.60 6.96
N TRP A 1039 30.76 16.84 6.85
CA TRP A 1039 30.55 17.93 7.80
C TRP A 1039 29.71 19.09 7.24
N SER A 1040 29.06 18.90 6.08
CA SER A 1040 28.11 19.88 5.56
C SER A 1040 26.75 19.84 6.27
N GLU A 1041 26.42 18.69 6.86
CA GLU A 1041 25.21 18.42 7.62
C GLU A 1041 25.55 17.43 8.74
N ASN A 1042 24.70 17.31 9.75
CA ASN A 1042 24.84 16.27 10.77
C ASN A 1042 24.21 14.98 10.27
N PHE A 1043 25.00 13.94 9.99
CA PHE A 1043 24.52 12.77 9.27
C PHE A 1043 24.17 11.56 10.15
N VAL A 1044 23.09 10.88 9.77
CA VAL A 1044 22.86 9.45 10.04
C VAL A 1044 23.30 8.67 8.79
N LEU A 1045 23.94 7.52 8.97
CA LEU A 1045 24.33 6.58 7.93
C LEU A 1045 23.27 5.48 7.85
N PRO A 1046 22.31 5.53 6.90
CA PRO A 1046 21.20 4.60 6.89
C PRO A 1046 21.50 3.35 6.05
N LEU A 1047 21.20 2.18 6.60
CA LEU A 1047 20.92 0.96 5.85
C LEU A 1047 19.50 0.52 6.20
N SER A 1048 18.54 1.21 5.60
CA SER A 1048 17.12 1.16 5.96
C SER A 1048 16.32 0.07 5.25
N HIS A 1049 15.04 -0.04 5.59
CA HIS A 1049 14.06 -0.95 4.99
C HIS A 1049 13.97 -0.84 3.45
N ASP A 1050 14.10 0.38 2.90
CA ASP A 1050 14.02 0.63 1.46
C ASP A 1050 15.14 -0.04 0.65
N GLU A 1051 16.27 -0.37 1.29
CA GLU A 1051 17.42 -0.95 0.61
C GLU A 1051 17.40 -2.47 0.53
N VAL A 1052 16.41 -3.12 1.15
CA VAL A 1052 16.28 -4.58 1.23
C VAL A 1052 14.94 -5.11 0.70
N VAL A 1053 14.33 -4.39 -0.24
CA VAL A 1053 13.04 -4.71 -0.87
C VAL A 1053 13.06 -4.49 -2.39
N HIS A 1054 11.95 -4.79 -3.05
CA HIS A 1054 11.63 -4.41 -4.44
C HIS A 1054 12.67 -4.89 -5.47
N GLY A 1055 13.29 -6.06 -5.24
CA GLY A 1055 14.29 -6.63 -6.15
C GLY A 1055 15.71 -6.11 -5.93
N LYS A 1056 15.93 -5.22 -4.94
CA LYS A 1056 17.28 -4.73 -4.58
C LYS A 1056 18.13 -5.80 -3.87
N GLY A 1057 17.53 -6.90 -3.40
CA GLY A 1057 18.16 -7.95 -2.60
C GLY A 1057 18.41 -7.54 -1.14
N SER A 1058 18.50 -8.53 -0.24
CA SER A 1058 18.96 -8.31 1.15
C SER A 1058 20.42 -7.85 1.19
N LEU A 1059 20.85 -7.20 2.28
CA LEU A 1059 22.24 -6.77 2.42
C LEU A 1059 23.23 -7.94 2.23
N LEU A 1060 22.88 -9.14 2.71
CA LEU A 1060 23.73 -10.32 2.54
C LEU A 1060 23.86 -10.74 1.07
N ARG A 1061 22.77 -10.63 0.31
CA ARG A 1061 22.74 -11.02 -1.11
C ARG A 1061 23.37 -9.98 -2.04
N LYS A 1062 23.55 -8.75 -1.59
CA LYS A 1062 24.36 -7.74 -2.28
C LYS A 1062 25.85 -8.08 -2.24
N MET A 1063 26.32 -8.78 -1.20
CA MET A 1063 27.74 -9.13 -1.08
C MET A 1063 28.14 -10.24 -2.08
N PRO A 1064 29.24 -10.09 -2.83
CA PRO A 1064 29.74 -11.13 -3.73
C PRO A 1064 30.51 -12.23 -2.98
N GLY A 1065 30.76 -13.35 -3.67
CA GLY A 1065 31.53 -14.47 -3.15
C GLY A 1065 30.69 -15.60 -2.55
N ASP A 1066 31.37 -16.56 -1.92
CA ASP A 1066 30.69 -17.65 -1.20
C ASP A 1066 30.06 -17.16 0.11
N ARG A 1067 29.29 -18.02 0.78
CA ARG A 1067 28.56 -17.65 2.01
C ARG A 1067 29.47 -17.09 3.11
N TRP A 1068 30.68 -17.64 3.25
CA TRP A 1068 31.62 -17.16 4.26
C TRP A 1068 32.08 -15.74 3.90
N GLN A 1069 32.42 -15.49 2.64
CA GLN A 1069 32.82 -14.17 2.14
C GLN A 1069 31.68 -13.15 2.22
N GLN A 1070 30.44 -13.54 1.97
CA GLN A 1070 29.28 -12.66 2.11
C GLN A 1070 29.09 -12.18 3.55
N LEU A 1071 29.13 -13.11 4.51
CA LEU A 1071 29.03 -12.77 5.93
C LEU A 1071 30.26 -12.00 6.43
N ALA A 1072 31.47 -12.35 5.97
CA ALA A 1072 32.68 -11.59 6.29
C ALA A 1072 32.61 -10.16 5.75
N SER A 1073 32.16 -9.98 4.51
CA SER A 1073 31.95 -8.67 3.90
C SER A 1073 30.97 -7.82 4.70
N LEU A 1074 29.83 -8.39 5.16
CA LEU A 1074 28.92 -7.66 6.04
C LEU A 1074 29.58 -7.25 7.35
N ARG A 1075 30.32 -8.15 8.02
CA ARG A 1075 31.00 -7.80 9.27
C ARG A 1075 32.03 -6.69 9.06
N ALA A 1076 32.83 -6.76 8.00
CA ALA A 1076 33.79 -5.71 7.64
C ALA A 1076 33.09 -4.38 7.38
N TYR A 1077 32.00 -4.43 6.61
CA TYR A 1077 31.23 -3.27 6.22
C TYR A 1077 30.58 -2.58 7.42
N TYR A 1078 29.97 -3.35 8.32
CA TYR A 1078 29.45 -2.80 9.58
C TYR A 1078 30.56 -2.22 10.45
N GLY A 1079 31.72 -2.90 10.56
CA GLY A 1079 32.88 -2.33 11.25
C GLY A 1079 33.33 -0.99 10.66
N PHE A 1080 33.33 -0.86 9.32
CA PHE A 1080 33.64 0.40 8.65
C PHE A 1080 32.56 1.46 8.91
N MET A 1081 31.29 1.11 8.76
CA MET A 1081 30.15 2.00 8.98
C MET A 1081 30.13 2.59 10.40
N TRP A 1082 30.35 1.78 11.43
CA TRP A 1082 30.42 2.25 12.82
C TRP A 1082 31.66 3.09 13.13
N ALA A 1083 32.72 2.96 12.33
CA ALA A 1083 33.91 3.79 12.43
C ALA A 1083 33.83 5.06 11.60
N HIS A 1084 32.97 5.11 10.59
CA HIS A 1084 32.75 6.28 9.74
C HIS A 1084 32.07 7.40 10.55
N PRO A 1085 32.43 8.68 10.36
CA PRO A 1085 31.71 9.80 10.97
C PRO A 1085 30.22 9.80 10.61
N GLY A 1086 29.36 10.00 11.61
CA GLY A 1086 27.90 9.99 11.49
C GLY A 1086 27.24 8.91 12.35
N LYS A 1087 25.98 9.11 12.72
CA LYS A 1087 25.19 8.16 13.55
C LYS A 1087 24.79 6.93 12.73
N GLN A 1088 24.49 5.80 13.35
CA GLN A 1088 24.21 4.55 12.62
C GLN A 1088 22.73 4.18 12.64
N LEU A 1089 22.21 3.69 11.51
CA LEU A 1089 20.89 3.07 11.41
C LEU A 1089 20.96 1.76 10.63
N LEU A 1090 20.39 0.70 11.21
CA LEU A 1090 20.32 -0.63 10.59
C LEU A 1090 18.92 -1.20 10.71
N PHE A 1091 18.34 -1.60 9.57
CA PHE A 1091 17.02 -2.22 9.53
C PHE A 1091 17.02 -3.67 10.02
N MET A 1092 15.97 -4.03 10.74
CA MET A 1092 15.73 -5.37 11.24
C MET A 1092 15.87 -6.47 10.17
N GLY A 1093 16.48 -7.59 10.55
CA GLY A 1093 16.86 -8.68 9.64
C GLY A 1093 18.31 -8.57 9.17
N SER A 1094 18.82 -7.36 8.99
CA SER A 1094 20.18 -7.12 8.49
C SER A 1094 21.27 -7.46 9.51
N GLU A 1095 20.98 -7.37 10.81
CA GLU A 1095 21.91 -7.61 11.90
C GLU A 1095 22.33 -9.08 12.04
N PHE A 1096 21.50 -10.02 11.59
CA PHE A 1096 21.84 -11.45 11.51
C PHE A 1096 22.03 -11.92 10.06
N GLY A 1097 22.00 -10.99 9.10
CA GLY A 1097 22.19 -11.28 7.68
C GLY A 1097 21.08 -12.13 7.12
N GLN A 1098 19.83 -11.67 7.22
CA GLN A 1098 18.71 -12.30 6.54
C GLN A 1098 19.01 -12.49 5.05
N GLU A 1099 18.64 -13.65 4.51
CA GLU A 1099 18.93 -13.96 3.11
C GLU A 1099 17.90 -13.40 2.14
N SER A 1100 16.62 -13.47 2.50
CA SER A 1100 15.50 -12.98 1.71
C SER A 1100 15.38 -11.45 1.85
N GLU A 1101 14.80 -10.80 0.84
CA GLU A 1101 14.30 -9.43 1.00
C GLU A 1101 13.28 -9.37 2.13
N TRP A 1102 13.16 -8.21 2.75
CA TRP A 1102 12.11 -7.99 3.73
C TRP A 1102 10.73 -8.10 3.06
N LYS A 1103 9.82 -8.78 3.75
CA LYS A 1103 8.43 -8.92 3.34
C LYS A 1103 7.52 -8.74 4.54
N GLU A 1104 6.80 -7.62 4.60
CA GLU A 1104 5.94 -7.27 5.75
C GLU A 1104 4.96 -8.40 6.10
N SER A 1105 4.35 -9.01 5.08
CA SER A 1105 3.32 -10.03 5.27
C SER A 1105 3.84 -11.38 5.80
N HIS A 1106 5.16 -11.61 5.80
CA HIS A 1106 5.78 -12.86 6.26
C HIS A 1106 6.49 -12.69 7.61
N GLY A 1107 7.08 -11.52 7.83
CA GLY A 1107 8.00 -11.26 8.92
C GLY A 1107 9.42 -11.72 8.66
N LEU A 1108 10.28 -11.62 9.68
CA LEU A 1108 11.70 -11.95 9.57
C LEU A 1108 12.00 -13.46 9.68
N ASP A 1109 13.07 -13.89 9.01
CA ASP A 1109 13.58 -15.27 9.00
C ASP A 1109 14.34 -15.64 10.30
N TRP A 1110 13.66 -15.56 11.45
CA TRP A 1110 14.29 -15.79 12.77
C TRP A 1110 14.99 -17.15 12.93
N TRP A 1111 14.56 -18.16 12.18
CA TRP A 1111 15.18 -19.49 12.16
C TRP A 1111 16.66 -19.45 11.72
N LEU A 1112 17.09 -18.43 10.97
CA LEU A 1112 18.50 -18.23 10.62
C LEU A 1112 19.39 -18.00 11.84
N THR A 1113 18.84 -17.45 12.93
CA THR A 1113 19.61 -17.19 14.17
C THR A 1113 20.04 -18.47 14.90
N GLU A 1114 19.48 -19.63 14.52
CA GLU A 1114 19.91 -20.95 14.99
C GLU A 1114 21.17 -21.45 14.26
N ASN A 1115 21.49 -20.88 13.09
CA ASN A 1115 22.71 -21.17 12.35
C ASN A 1115 23.91 -20.41 12.97
N LEU A 1116 24.99 -21.14 13.25
CA LEU A 1116 26.20 -20.58 13.86
C LEU A 1116 26.80 -19.40 13.10
N GLN A 1117 26.70 -19.38 11.77
CA GLN A 1117 27.28 -18.32 10.93
C GLN A 1117 26.50 -17.00 11.05
N HIS A 1118 25.16 -17.06 10.98
CA HIS A 1118 24.28 -15.90 11.17
C HIS A 1118 24.32 -15.41 12.62
N LYS A 1119 24.36 -16.33 13.59
CA LYS A 1119 24.58 -16.01 15.00
C LYS A 1119 25.92 -15.31 15.24
N GLY A 1120 26.96 -15.68 14.48
CA GLY A 1120 28.26 -15.02 14.50
C GLY A 1120 28.20 -13.57 14.04
N LEU A 1121 27.48 -13.29 12.94
CA LEU A 1121 27.21 -11.92 12.47
C LEU A 1121 26.39 -11.12 13.49
N MET A 1122 25.33 -11.71 14.03
CA MET A 1122 24.49 -11.11 15.08
C MET A 1122 25.32 -10.72 16.31
N LYS A 1123 26.24 -11.59 16.73
CA LYS A 1123 27.19 -11.32 17.82
C LYS A 1123 28.21 -10.23 17.45
N ALA A 1124 28.65 -10.15 16.20
CA ALA A 1124 29.54 -9.10 15.74
C ALA A 1124 28.88 -7.71 15.85
N VAL A 1125 27.62 -7.58 15.41
CA VAL A 1125 26.85 -6.32 15.55
C VAL A 1125 26.69 -5.95 17.04
N ARG A 1126 26.37 -6.92 17.89
CA ARG A 1126 26.32 -6.71 19.34
C ARG A 1126 27.62 -6.15 19.90
N ASP A 1127 28.72 -6.84 19.65
CA ASP A 1127 30.01 -6.45 20.23
C ASP A 1127 30.50 -5.11 19.62
N LEU A 1128 30.16 -4.81 18.36
CA LEU A 1128 30.39 -3.52 17.72
C LEU A 1128 29.61 -2.38 18.40
N ASN A 1129 28.33 -2.59 18.71
CA ASN A 1129 27.54 -1.64 19.50
C ASN A 1129 28.13 -1.41 20.90
N MET A 1130 28.65 -2.46 21.54
CA MET A 1130 29.34 -2.31 22.83
C MET A 1130 30.63 -1.50 22.71
N VAL A 1131 31.42 -1.70 21.65
CA VAL A 1131 32.61 -0.88 21.37
C VAL A 1131 32.20 0.57 21.15
N TYR A 1132 31.22 0.82 20.29
CA TYR A 1132 30.71 2.14 19.96
C TYR A 1132 30.29 2.95 21.20
N ARG A 1133 29.45 2.35 22.06
CA ARG A 1133 29.00 3.01 23.30
C ARG A 1133 30.13 3.35 24.26
N ASN A 1134 31.21 2.56 24.28
CA ASN A 1134 32.35 2.75 25.17
C ASN A 1134 33.53 3.49 24.53
N ALA A 1135 33.37 3.98 23.29
CA ALA A 1135 34.42 4.65 22.54
C ALA A 1135 33.94 6.05 22.09
N PRO A 1136 34.12 7.10 22.92
CA PRO A 1136 33.77 8.47 22.55
C PRO A 1136 34.42 8.95 21.24
N GLU A 1137 35.54 8.35 20.84
CA GLU A 1137 36.19 8.58 19.55
C GLU A 1137 35.23 8.37 18.37
N LEU A 1138 34.28 7.45 18.51
CA LEU A 1138 33.35 7.06 17.45
C LEU A 1138 32.09 7.92 17.34
N TRP A 1139 31.82 8.82 18.30
CA TRP A 1139 30.57 9.58 18.31
C TRP A 1139 30.62 11.02 18.83
N SER A 1140 31.59 11.37 19.68
CA SER A 1140 31.63 12.70 20.34
C SER A 1140 31.99 13.87 19.42
N GLN A 1141 32.50 13.57 18.22
CA GLN A 1141 32.91 14.56 17.22
C GLN A 1141 32.53 14.10 15.80
N ASP A 1142 31.37 13.45 15.64
CA ASP A 1142 30.89 13.05 14.30
C ASP A 1142 30.71 14.27 13.38
N ASN A 1143 30.27 15.40 13.95
CA ASN A 1143 29.93 16.63 13.24
C ASN A 1143 31.10 17.64 13.18
N ASP A 1144 32.29 17.29 13.69
CA ASP A 1144 33.49 18.13 13.63
C ASP A 1144 34.61 17.42 12.84
N PRO A 1145 35.22 18.07 11.82
CA PRO A 1145 36.39 17.53 11.12
C PRO A 1145 37.54 17.10 12.03
N ALA A 1146 37.69 17.68 13.21
CA ALA A 1146 38.69 17.30 14.21
C ALA A 1146 38.52 15.85 14.71
N GLY A 1147 37.32 15.29 14.60
CA GLY A 1147 37.00 13.91 14.98
C GLY A 1147 37.56 12.84 14.05
N PHE A 1148 38.12 13.20 12.89
CA PHE A 1148 38.55 12.25 11.86
C PHE A 1148 39.87 12.66 11.19
N GLN A 1149 40.72 11.68 10.90
CA GLN A 1149 41.93 11.90 10.11
C GLN A 1149 42.29 10.67 9.29
N TRP A 1150 42.43 10.82 7.97
CA TRP A 1150 43.00 9.76 7.12
C TRP A 1150 44.46 9.45 7.49
N ILE A 1151 44.80 8.16 7.59
CA ILE A 1151 46.19 7.67 7.60
C ILE A 1151 46.61 7.41 6.15
N ASP A 1152 45.83 6.57 5.45
CA ASP A 1152 45.97 6.36 4.01
C ASP A 1152 44.59 6.08 3.40
N GLN A 1153 44.20 6.96 2.47
CA GLN A 1153 42.95 6.91 1.71
C GLN A 1153 43.14 6.38 0.28
N ASN A 1154 44.38 6.14 -0.16
CA ASN A 1154 44.71 5.88 -1.57
C ASN A 1154 45.17 4.44 -1.83
N ASP A 1155 45.02 3.55 -0.85
CA ASP A 1155 45.49 2.16 -0.94
C ASP A 1155 44.48 1.23 -1.64
N GLY A 1156 43.93 1.72 -2.76
CA GLY A 1156 42.95 1.02 -3.57
C GLY A 1156 43.48 -0.26 -4.19
N ASP A 1157 44.79 -0.36 -4.48
CA ASP A 1157 45.40 -1.58 -5.01
C ASP A 1157 45.32 -2.77 -4.03
N ARG A 1158 45.22 -2.48 -2.72
CA ARG A 1158 45.03 -3.50 -1.67
C ARG A 1158 43.61 -3.51 -1.09
N ASN A 1159 42.72 -2.62 -1.55
CA ASN A 1159 41.40 -2.33 -0.98
C ASN A 1159 41.47 -2.03 0.53
N LEU A 1160 42.50 -1.30 0.96
CA LEU A 1160 42.70 -0.92 2.36
C LEU A 1160 42.24 0.51 2.61
N PHE A 1161 41.52 0.70 3.71
CA PHE A 1161 41.19 2.02 4.25
C PHE A 1161 41.78 2.12 5.65
N SER A 1162 42.49 3.21 5.96
CA SER A 1162 43.04 3.43 7.31
C SER A 1162 42.89 4.87 7.75
N PHE A 1163 42.31 5.07 8.93
CA PHE A 1163 42.05 6.40 9.49
C PHE A 1163 42.05 6.38 11.03
N ILE A 1164 42.06 7.57 11.61
CA ILE A 1164 41.99 7.83 13.04
C ILE A 1164 40.66 8.49 13.34
N ARG A 1165 40.00 8.02 14.39
CA ARG A 1165 38.89 8.68 15.07
C ARG A 1165 39.38 9.31 16.37
N TRP A 1166 38.97 10.55 16.65
CA TRP A 1166 39.42 11.31 17.80
C TRP A 1166 38.26 11.65 18.72
N SER A 1167 38.41 11.41 20.03
CA SER A 1167 37.43 11.88 21.02
C SER A 1167 37.51 13.39 21.18
N ALA A 1168 36.39 14.03 21.55
CA ALA A 1168 36.45 15.37 22.10
C ALA A 1168 37.29 15.36 23.40
N PRO A 1169 38.04 16.44 23.70
CA PRO A 1169 38.75 16.57 24.98
C PRO A 1169 37.79 16.41 26.17
N GLY A 1170 38.10 15.49 27.10
CA GLY A 1170 37.29 15.23 28.30
C GLY A 1170 36.00 14.43 28.09
N ALA A 1171 35.72 13.91 26.89
CA ALA A 1171 34.48 13.18 26.57
C ALA A 1171 34.28 11.85 27.33
N ASP A 1172 35.32 11.33 27.96
CA ASP A 1172 35.33 10.06 28.70
C ASP A 1172 35.23 10.24 30.23
N GLY A 1173 34.98 11.46 30.70
CA GLY A 1173 34.89 11.77 32.13
C GLY A 1173 36.22 11.62 32.89
N ALA A 1174 37.34 11.46 32.19
CA ALA A 1174 38.68 11.45 32.76
C ALA A 1174 39.22 12.89 32.94
N ASP A 1175 40.04 13.13 33.96
CA ASP A 1175 40.72 14.41 34.25
C ASP A 1175 41.77 14.82 33.17
N GLY A 1176 41.71 14.24 31.97
CA GLY A 1176 42.67 14.46 30.88
C GLY A 1176 42.21 15.55 29.90
N GLU A 1177 43.09 16.50 29.59
CA GLU A 1177 42.84 17.56 28.59
C GLU A 1177 43.11 17.11 27.13
N GLU A 1178 43.57 15.87 26.90
CA GLU A 1178 44.03 15.40 25.59
C GLU A 1178 43.02 14.47 24.89
N ALA A 1179 42.83 14.67 23.58
CA ALA A 1179 42.00 13.83 22.72
C ALA A 1179 42.63 12.43 22.54
N ARG A 1180 41.82 11.38 22.62
CA ARG A 1180 42.28 10.00 22.46
C ARG A 1180 42.07 9.50 21.04
N PRO A 1181 43.04 8.78 20.44
CA PRO A 1181 42.89 8.19 19.12
C PRO A 1181 42.34 6.76 19.19
N LEU A 1182 41.48 6.44 18.23
CA LEU A 1182 41.14 5.09 17.82
C LEU A 1182 41.54 4.92 16.35
N VAL A 1183 42.43 3.97 16.05
CA VAL A 1183 42.89 3.73 14.68
C VAL A 1183 42.09 2.61 14.07
N CYS A 1184 41.41 2.89 12.97
CA CYS A 1184 40.55 1.95 12.27
C CYS A 1184 41.20 1.56 10.94
N VAL A 1185 41.26 0.24 10.67
CA VAL A 1185 41.77 -0.29 9.41
C VAL A 1185 40.79 -1.32 8.86
N THR A 1186 40.36 -1.12 7.62
CA THR A 1186 39.45 -2.05 6.93
C THR A 1186 40.11 -2.61 5.69
N ASN A 1187 40.04 -3.93 5.55
CA ASN A 1187 40.42 -4.66 4.35
C ASN A 1187 39.19 -5.23 3.66
N PHE A 1188 38.89 -4.68 2.49
CA PHE A 1188 37.82 -5.19 1.62
C PHE A 1188 38.34 -6.13 0.51
N ALA A 1189 39.59 -6.57 0.56
CA ALA A 1189 40.08 -7.64 -0.29
C ALA A 1189 39.72 -9.02 0.28
N GLY A 1190 39.55 -10.00 -0.61
CA GLY A 1190 39.29 -11.40 -0.26
C GLY A 1190 40.48 -12.15 0.35
N HIS A 1191 41.61 -11.50 0.59
CA HIS A 1191 42.84 -12.11 1.12
C HIS A 1191 43.46 -11.24 2.24
N PRO A 1192 44.14 -11.86 3.23
CA PRO A 1192 44.82 -11.14 4.30
C PRO A 1192 46.06 -10.40 3.80
N HIS A 1193 46.40 -9.31 4.49
CA HIS A 1193 47.67 -8.59 4.33
C HIS A 1193 48.51 -8.73 5.61
N TYR A 1194 49.64 -9.43 5.55
CA TYR A 1194 50.42 -9.79 6.75
C TYR A 1194 51.46 -8.75 7.19
N ASP A 1195 51.93 -7.92 6.27
CA ASP A 1195 53.07 -7.02 6.50
C ASP A 1195 52.67 -5.55 6.21
N VAL A 1196 51.51 -5.11 6.70
CA VAL A 1196 51.05 -3.74 6.51
C VAL A 1196 51.74 -2.83 7.51
N ARG A 1197 52.60 -1.93 7.04
CA ARG A 1197 53.13 -0.85 7.89
C ARG A 1197 52.08 0.25 8.02
N LEU A 1198 51.61 0.47 9.24
CA LEU A 1198 50.56 1.41 9.59
C LEU A 1198 51.15 2.59 10.39
N GLY A 1199 50.86 3.82 9.96
CA GLY A 1199 51.22 5.02 10.72
C GLY A 1199 50.31 5.18 11.94
N LEU A 1200 50.88 5.52 13.10
CA LEU A 1200 50.19 5.64 14.38
C LEU A 1200 50.54 6.98 15.06
N PRO A 1201 49.57 7.66 15.69
CA PRO A 1201 49.77 9.00 16.25
C PRO A 1201 50.72 9.02 17.46
N VAL A 1202 50.89 7.89 18.15
CA VAL A 1202 51.80 7.75 19.29
C VAL A 1202 52.56 6.42 19.24
N ALA A 1203 53.80 6.44 19.71
CA ALA A 1203 54.60 5.22 19.93
C ALA A 1203 54.11 4.49 21.20
N GLY A 1204 54.45 3.20 21.35
CA GLY A 1204 54.04 2.40 22.50
C GLY A 1204 53.25 1.15 22.13
N GLU A 1205 52.54 0.57 23.11
CA GLU A 1205 51.70 -0.60 22.90
C GLU A 1205 50.29 -0.17 22.49
N TRP A 1206 49.69 -0.90 21.55
CA TRP A 1206 48.34 -0.69 21.06
C TRP A 1206 47.57 -2.01 21.10
N GLU A 1207 46.37 -1.99 21.65
CA GLU A 1207 45.49 -3.15 21.76
C GLU A 1207 44.54 -3.22 20.55
N GLU A 1208 44.37 -4.42 19.98
CA GLU A 1208 43.33 -4.72 18.99
C GLU A 1208 41.98 -4.88 19.72
N VAL A 1209 41.19 -3.80 19.77
CA VAL A 1209 39.92 -3.76 20.53
C VAL A 1209 38.74 -4.33 19.76
N LEU A 1210 38.86 -4.45 18.44
CA LEU A 1210 37.90 -5.11 17.57
C LEU A 1210 38.66 -5.82 16.43
N ASN A 1211 38.22 -7.04 16.11
CA ASN A 1211 38.60 -7.74 14.89
C ASN A 1211 37.39 -8.52 14.37
N THR A 1212 36.82 -8.06 13.26
CA THR A 1212 35.60 -8.67 12.69
C THR A 1212 35.84 -10.04 12.06
N ASP A 1213 37.09 -10.49 11.93
CA ASP A 1213 37.47 -11.84 11.47
C ASP A 1213 37.71 -12.84 12.61
N ALA A 1214 37.46 -12.46 13.87
CA ALA A 1214 37.56 -13.39 14.98
C ALA A 1214 36.66 -14.63 14.77
N GLU A 1215 37.14 -15.81 15.18
CA GLU A 1215 36.41 -17.08 15.03
C GLU A 1215 35.04 -17.06 15.73
N THR A 1216 34.91 -16.30 16.83
CA THR A 1216 33.63 -16.09 17.54
C THR A 1216 32.55 -15.42 16.69
N TYR A 1217 32.92 -14.72 15.63
CA TYR A 1217 32.01 -14.11 14.66
C TYR A 1217 31.85 -14.96 13.38
N GLY A 1218 32.50 -16.13 13.32
CA GLY A 1218 32.56 -16.97 12.12
C GLY A 1218 33.64 -16.56 11.12
N GLY A 1219 34.60 -15.72 11.52
CA GLY A 1219 35.76 -15.37 10.69
C GLY A 1219 36.85 -16.45 10.68
N SER A 1220 37.95 -16.17 9.99
CA SER A 1220 39.06 -17.11 9.79
C SER A 1220 40.04 -17.17 10.96
N GLY A 1221 39.95 -16.23 11.90
CA GLY A 1221 40.84 -16.12 13.06
C GLY A 1221 42.18 -15.45 12.75
N VAL A 1222 42.35 -14.86 11.57
CA VAL A 1222 43.53 -14.05 11.26
C VAL A 1222 43.46 -12.75 12.07
N GLY A 1223 44.58 -12.31 12.63
CA GLY A 1223 44.64 -11.13 13.48
C GLY A 1223 46.03 -10.91 14.09
N ASN A 1224 46.14 -9.91 14.96
CA ASN A 1224 47.38 -9.59 15.64
C ASN A 1224 47.47 -10.35 16.99
N VAL A 1225 48.59 -11.03 17.25
CA VAL A 1225 48.77 -11.83 18.48
C VAL A 1225 49.22 -10.93 19.63
N GLY A 1226 48.25 -10.48 20.44
CA GLY A 1226 48.50 -9.56 21.55
C GLY A 1226 48.67 -8.10 21.11
N PRO A 1227 49.06 -7.18 22.02
CA PRO A 1227 49.26 -5.78 21.67
C PRO A 1227 50.33 -5.62 20.59
N ILE A 1228 50.05 -4.79 19.58
CA ILE A 1228 51.05 -4.37 18.59
C ILE A 1228 51.93 -3.28 19.21
N ARG A 1229 53.19 -3.18 18.78
CA ARG A 1229 54.14 -2.20 19.32
C ARG A 1229 54.56 -1.19 18.24
N ALA A 1230 54.16 0.05 18.42
CA ALA A 1230 54.53 1.18 17.58
C ALA A 1230 55.92 1.70 17.96
N ALA A 1231 56.82 1.79 16.98
CA ALA A 1231 58.13 2.42 17.12
C ALA A 1231 58.06 3.89 16.66
N GLU A 1232 58.96 4.74 17.16
CA GLU A 1232 59.18 6.12 16.68
C GLU A 1232 59.81 6.12 15.27
N GLU A 1233 59.03 5.65 14.30
CA GLU A 1233 59.40 5.56 12.89
C GLU A 1233 58.29 6.24 12.07
N HIS A 1234 58.61 7.40 11.50
CA HIS A 1234 57.67 8.19 10.71
C HIS A 1234 57.14 7.42 9.49
N TRP A 1235 55.81 7.34 9.37
CA TRP A 1235 55.13 6.68 8.25
C TRP A 1235 53.73 7.26 8.05
N HIS A 1236 53.26 7.36 6.80
CA HIS A 1236 51.92 7.90 6.45
C HIS A 1236 51.58 9.23 7.15
N GLY A 1237 52.57 10.13 7.30
CA GLY A 1237 52.38 11.43 7.97
C GLY A 1237 52.27 11.37 9.50
N GLN A 1238 52.38 10.20 10.11
CA GLN A 1238 52.34 9.99 11.56
C GLN A 1238 53.75 9.88 12.18
N PRO A 1239 53.92 10.18 13.47
CA PRO A 1239 55.22 10.16 14.15
C PRO A 1239 55.71 8.74 14.50
N ALA A 1240 54.81 7.77 14.61
CA ALA A 1240 55.13 6.38 14.92
C ALA A 1240 54.54 5.42 13.87
N SER A 1241 55.01 4.17 13.86
CA SER A 1241 54.42 3.12 13.03
C SER A 1241 54.62 1.72 13.60
N ALA A 1242 53.77 0.80 13.18
CA ALA A 1242 53.86 -0.63 13.48
C ALA A 1242 53.62 -1.45 12.20
N VAL A 1243 54.14 -2.69 12.16
CA VAL A 1243 53.76 -3.67 11.13
C VAL A 1243 52.63 -4.51 11.71
N VAL A 1244 51.50 -4.57 11.01
CA VAL A 1244 50.28 -5.24 11.45
C VAL A 1244 49.78 -6.22 10.40
N VAL A 1245 49.03 -7.21 10.88
CA VAL A 1245 48.23 -8.10 10.04
C VAL A 1245 46.83 -7.50 9.91
N VAL A 1246 46.33 -7.38 8.69
CA VAL A 1246 44.94 -6.99 8.41
C VAL A 1246 44.21 -8.20 7.80
N PRO A 1247 43.19 -8.76 8.48
CA PRO A 1247 42.52 -9.99 8.03
C PRO A 1247 41.73 -9.80 6.72
N PRO A 1248 41.35 -10.87 6.00
CA PRO A 1248 40.58 -10.77 4.76
C PRO A 1248 39.14 -10.34 5.05
N LEU A 1249 38.58 -9.43 4.24
CA LEU A 1249 37.19 -8.96 4.40
C LEU A 1249 36.86 -8.65 5.86
N ALA A 1250 37.65 -7.75 6.46
CA ALA A 1250 37.58 -7.48 7.89
C ALA A 1250 37.96 -6.05 8.25
N THR A 1251 37.44 -5.60 9.38
CA THR A 1251 37.79 -4.33 10.03
C THR A 1251 38.43 -4.63 11.38
N VAL A 1252 39.54 -3.94 11.66
CA VAL A 1252 40.25 -3.98 12.95
C VAL A 1252 40.38 -2.59 13.53
N PHE A 1253 40.23 -2.48 14.85
CA PHE A 1253 40.41 -1.23 15.59
C PHE A 1253 41.56 -1.36 16.57
N PHE A 1254 42.41 -0.34 16.66
CA PHE A 1254 43.52 -0.27 17.59
C PHE A 1254 43.38 0.93 18.52
N ARG A 1255 43.60 0.72 19.82
CA ARG A 1255 43.64 1.79 20.84
C ARG A 1255 44.97 1.75 21.58
N PRO A 1256 45.56 2.90 21.97
CA PRO A 1256 46.78 2.91 22.78
C PRO A 1256 46.55 2.23 24.14
N VAL A 1257 47.53 1.46 24.62
CA VAL A 1257 47.54 0.92 25.98
C VAL A 1257 48.16 1.97 26.90
N GLY A 1258 47.33 2.77 27.56
CA GLY A 1258 47.79 3.81 28.50
C GLY A 1258 46.84 4.96 28.64
#